data_AF-A0A2H0DHZ9-F1
#
_entry.id   AF-A0A2H0DHZ9-F1
#
_cell.length_a   1.000
_cell.length_b   1.000
_cell.length_c   1.000
_cell.angle_alpha   90.00
_cell.angle_beta   90.00
_cell.angle_gamma   90.00
#
_symmetry.space_group_name_H-M   'P 1'
#
loop_
_entity.id
_entity.type
_entity.pdbx_description
1 polymer ?
#
loop_
_entity_poly.entity_id
_entity_poly.type
_entity_poly.pdbx_seq_one_letter_code
_entity_poly.pdbx_strand_id
1 'polypeptide(L)'
;MSAQTLDRSSVLIDNVVEIIYSKLDKAQAKQVECFTRYFYGSIGVEDISNRLPGELYASILSLWNFIQKPLATGCKLRVLNPTLEEHGWQSKHTVIELLNNDMPFLVDSIRMELNRLGITTHFMIHLPLSFERDKAGKVLSVSRVMTDADSQNETPMYIEVDRQSNPDKLKLIHDSIVTVLQDVHTVVRDWKPMKKKLKEAIKELESSKANLSKGDLTESVAFLNWISNNHFTLMGYSAYDINAVGGEYELVTSQEDALGLQKHSTRGSRKLSSLPLGAQRLALDNQTPLIITKTSTRSTVHRPAYIDYIGVKRFDNKGNVIGEHRFLGLYTSEAYNISSKEIPVLRKKLAWVIERSGLTTNSHDIKALGNILETYPRDELFQVTPQELLETCIGILHMQERPLIKLFIRRDPYGRFFSCMVYVPREQYITRLRVKMMSILKEYLGGTGDVLFTTHFSESIHARTHYIVNVENAESVEYDVNTIEGELREAARSWNDNLLDALKSEFGEDHGTELGTKYENAFPAGYMAETNPATSVLDIRHMESLSEKSPLSMILYRPQETLSCDLSFKLFHLNKPAALSDVLPMLENMGLSVMEETPYRVSPEGDVVRFILDFDMVPKSKEEFELSEIKNNFQEAFFRVWIGEAENDGFNSLILTTGLNWREVSVLRAISKYLWQIGFTFTQSYIESTFSTHATLARMLVALFELKFHPEKSNMEEYQKAINSITTALTTVSNLDQDRIINRYVEFINALVRTNYYQTDVQGNFKPQLSFKLEPAKITGVPKPVPKYDIWVYSPRFEGVHLRSGPVARGGLRWSDRPEDFRTEVLGLVKAQQVKNSVIVPVGSKGGFVCKMMAGIIDREAYLAEGQECYRGFIRGMLDITDNIVEGEIVSPPAVVKYDGDDPYLVVAADKGTATFSDIANSISQEYGFWLDDAFASGGSQGYDHKKMGITAKGAWESTKRHFREMGIDCQKENFTCVGIGDMAGDVFGN
;
A
#
# COMPACT_ATOMS: atom_id res chain seq x y z
N MET A 1 -29.00 19.02 28.78
CA MET A 1 -27.90 19.82 29.39
C MET A 1 -28.06 19.76 30.90
N SER A 2 -27.03 19.34 31.64
CA SER A 2 -27.09 19.19 33.09
C SER A 2 -26.87 20.53 33.80
N ALA A 3 -27.42 20.70 35.01
CA ALA A 3 -27.32 21.93 35.80
C ALA A 3 -25.87 22.37 36.09
N GLN A 4 -24.90 21.44 36.06
CA GLN A 4 -23.47 21.74 36.23
C GLN A 4 -22.84 22.50 35.05
N THR A 5 -23.40 22.36 33.83
CA THR A 5 -22.84 23.03 32.65
C THR A 5 -23.20 24.52 32.63
N LEU A 6 -24.43 24.88 33.03
CA LEU A 6 -24.88 26.28 33.15
C LEU A 6 -24.09 27.08 34.19
N ASP A 7 -23.66 26.43 35.28
CA ASP A 7 -22.93 27.07 36.38
C ASP A 7 -21.51 27.51 35.95
N ARG A 8 -20.82 26.69 35.14
CA ARG A 8 -19.47 27.01 34.64
C ARG A 8 -19.42 28.19 33.67
N SER A 9 -20.43 28.38 32.80
CA SER A 9 -20.49 29.56 31.93
C SER A 9 -20.65 30.86 32.71
N SER A 10 -21.44 30.84 33.79
CA SER A 10 -21.65 32.03 34.62
C SER A 10 -20.33 32.45 35.26
N VAL A 11 -19.60 31.50 35.86
CA VAL A 11 -18.30 31.77 36.52
C VAL A 11 -17.29 32.36 35.54
N LEU A 12 -17.20 31.85 34.31
CA LEU A 12 -16.26 32.37 33.32
C LEU A 12 -16.60 33.81 32.89
N ILE A 13 -17.89 34.09 32.64
CA ILE A 13 -18.37 35.43 32.30
C ILE A 13 -18.17 36.38 33.48
N ASP A 14 -18.42 35.94 34.71
CA ASP A 14 -18.21 36.73 35.92
C ASP A 14 -16.73 37.10 36.10
N ASN A 15 -15.80 36.17 35.83
CA ASN A 15 -14.36 36.47 35.80
C ASN A 15 -13.99 37.51 34.72
N VAL A 16 -14.63 37.49 33.54
CA VAL A 16 -14.43 38.52 32.52
C VAL A 16 -14.93 39.88 33.01
N VAL A 17 -16.07 39.91 33.70
CA VAL A 17 -16.64 41.13 34.30
C VAL A 17 -15.73 41.70 35.39
N GLU A 18 -15.11 40.87 36.23
CA GLU A 18 -14.10 41.33 37.19
C GLU A 18 -12.92 42.02 36.50
N ILE A 19 -12.42 41.45 35.39
CA ILE A 19 -11.35 42.06 34.59
C ILE A 19 -11.82 43.41 34.03
N ILE A 20 -13.06 43.52 33.54
CA ILE A 20 -13.65 44.77 33.03
C ILE A 20 -13.62 45.87 34.10
N TYR A 21 -14.11 45.61 35.31
CA TYR A 21 -14.11 46.60 36.40
C TYR A 21 -12.72 46.93 36.94
N SER A 22 -11.73 46.03 36.76
CA SER A 22 -10.34 46.31 37.15
C SER A 22 -9.59 47.22 36.17
N LYS A 23 -10.06 47.32 34.91
CA LYS A 23 -9.34 48.01 33.82
C LYS A 23 -10.05 49.25 33.28
N LEU A 24 -11.37 49.36 33.42
CA LEU A 24 -12.18 50.47 32.89
C LEU A 24 -12.74 51.36 34.00
N ASP A 25 -13.10 52.60 33.68
CA ASP A 25 -13.84 53.46 34.61
C ASP A 25 -15.25 52.90 34.88
N LYS A 26 -15.85 53.26 36.03
CA LYS A 26 -17.13 52.67 36.47
C LYS A 26 -18.28 52.84 35.48
N ALA A 27 -18.34 53.95 34.75
CA ALA A 27 -19.43 54.22 33.82
C ALA A 27 -19.26 53.35 32.56
N GLN A 28 -18.04 53.29 32.00
CA GLN A 28 -17.72 52.44 30.87
C GLN A 28 -17.82 50.95 31.23
N ALA A 29 -17.30 50.54 32.38
CA ALA A 29 -17.35 49.16 32.86
C ALA A 29 -18.78 48.60 32.90
N LYS A 30 -19.75 49.38 33.37
CA LYS A 30 -21.17 48.98 33.41
C LYS A 30 -21.75 48.74 32.01
N GLN A 31 -21.36 49.55 31.03
CA GLN A 31 -21.80 49.39 29.64
C GLN A 31 -21.18 48.14 29.00
N VAL A 32 -19.86 47.94 29.19
CA VAL A 32 -19.14 46.77 28.65
C VAL A 32 -19.61 45.49 29.33
N GLU A 33 -19.88 45.50 30.64
CA GLU A 33 -20.49 44.37 31.34
C GLU A 33 -21.82 43.98 30.71
N CYS A 34 -22.72 44.95 30.51
CA CYS A 34 -24.03 44.71 29.92
C CYS A 34 -23.90 44.05 28.53
N PHE A 35 -23.04 44.62 27.67
CA PHE A 35 -22.75 44.08 26.35
C PHE A 35 -22.16 42.65 26.43
N THR A 36 -21.18 42.43 27.31
CA THR A 36 -20.49 41.15 27.49
C THR A 36 -21.47 40.05 27.92
N ARG A 37 -22.32 40.33 28.92
CA ARG A 37 -23.32 39.38 29.41
C ARG A 37 -24.36 39.04 28.35
N TYR A 38 -24.77 40.01 27.53
CA TYR A 38 -25.68 39.72 26.42
C TYR A 38 -25.01 38.91 25.32
N PHE A 39 -23.82 39.32 24.88
CA PHE A 39 -23.12 38.74 23.74
C PHE A 39 -22.66 37.30 24.03
N TYR A 40 -21.89 37.06 25.10
CA TYR A 40 -21.47 35.70 25.47
C TYR A 40 -22.61 34.86 26.06
N GLY A 41 -23.67 35.50 26.59
CA GLY A 41 -24.88 34.79 27.01
C GLY A 41 -25.74 34.25 25.85
N SER A 42 -25.37 34.53 24.59
CA SER A 42 -26.09 34.05 23.40
C SER A 42 -25.55 32.73 22.83
N ILE A 43 -24.45 32.20 23.37
CA ILE A 43 -23.76 31.01 22.86
C ILE A 43 -23.73 29.87 23.89
N GLY A 44 -23.42 28.66 23.42
CA GLY A 44 -23.30 27.49 24.27
C GLY A 44 -22.07 27.57 25.18
N VAL A 45 -22.17 26.98 26.38
CA VAL A 45 -21.06 26.97 27.35
C VAL A 45 -19.81 26.30 26.79
N GLU A 46 -20.00 25.25 25.98
CA GLU A 46 -18.92 24.47 25.38
C GLU A 46 -18.04 25.34 24.46
N ASP A 47 -18.63 26.31 23.76
CA ASP A 47 -17.94 27.18 22.79
C ASP A 47 -16.90 28.11 23.44
N ILE A 48 -17.03 28.39 24.75
CA ILE A 48 -16.13 29.27 25.52
C ILE A 48 -15.40 28.54 26.66
N SER A 49 -15.76 27.29 26.94
CA SER A 49 -15.23 26.51 28.09
C SER A 49 -13.71 26.32 28.10
N ASN A 50 -13.08 26.30 26.92
CA ASN A 50 -11.63 26.12 26.76
C ASN A 50 -10.86 27.45 26.62
N ARG A 51 -11.52 28.60 26.82
CA ARG A 51 -10.92 29.93 26.66
C ARG A 51 -10.54 30.53 28.01
N LEU A 52 -9.49 31.33 28.02
CA LEU A 52 -9.07 32.06 29.22
C LEU A 52 -9.91 33.35 29.38
N PRO A 53 -10.27 33.77 30.61
CA PRO A 53 -11.00 35.02 30.84
C PRO A 53 -10.33 36.25 30.18
N GLY A 54 -9.00 36.31 30.16
CA GLY A 54 -8.24 37.39 29.53
C GLY A 54 -8.42 37.46 28.00
N GLU A 55 -8.57 36.33 27.33
CA GLU A 55 -8.80 36.26 25.87
C GLU A 55 -10.22 36.73 25.52
N LEU A 56 -11.21 36.30 26.32
CA LEU A 56 -12.61 36.73 26.18
C LEU A 56 -12.78 38.22 26.48
N TYR A 57 -12.04 38.75 27.46
CA TYR A 57 -11.98 40.18 27.76
C TYR A 57 -11.38 40.98 26.59
N ALA A 58 -10.26 40.54 26.04
CA ALA A 58 -9.59 41.25 24.95
C ALA A 58 -10.45 41.31 23.67
N SER A 59 -11.06 40.18 23.30
CA SER A 59 -11.95 40.07 22.13
C SER A 59 -13.22 40.93 22.28
N ILE A 60 -13.90 40.86 23.43
CA ILE A 60 -15.12 41.66 23.65
C ILE A 60 -14.83 43.15 23.73
N LEU A 61 -13.69 43.54 24.31
CA LEU A 61 -13.28 44.95 24.36
C LEU A 61 -12.91 45.48 22.96
N SER A 62 -12.27 44.64 22.13
CA SER A 62 -11.97 45.00 20.74
C SER A 62 -13.25 45.28 19.95
N LEU A 63 -14.23 44.37 20.05
CA LEU A 63 -15.54 44.55 19.43
C LEU A 63 -16.29 45.76 20.02
N TRP A 64 -16.27 45.95 21.34
CA TRP A 64 -16.89 47.10 22.01
C TRP A 64 -16.35 48.43 21.48
N ASN A 65 -15.02 48.54 21.36
CA ASN A 65 -14.37 49.72 20.79
C ASN A 65 -14.69 49.89 19.31
N PHE A 66 -14.79 48.79 18.57
CA PHE A 66 -15.18 48.80 17.17
C PHE A 66 -16.60 49.36 17.00
N ILE A 67 -17.56 49.01 17.85
CA ILE A 67 -18.95 49.49 17.72
C ILE A 67 -19.18 50.93 18.22
N GLN A 68 -18.19 51.57 18.88
CA GLN A 68 -18.34 52.96 19.35
C GLN A 68 -18.46 53.99 18.22
N LYS A 69 -18.00 53.69 17.01
CA LYS A 69 -18.16 54.61 15.86
C LYS A 69 -19.48 54.30 15.14
N PRO A 70 -20.28 55.33 14.78
CA PRO A 70 -21.58 55.12 14.12
C PRO A 70 -21.45 54.51 12.73
N LEU A 71 -22.52 53.86 12.26
CA LEU A 71 -22.64 53.33 10.90
C LEU A 71 -22.81 54.48 9.90
N ALA A 72 -21.83 54.69 9.01
CA ALA A 72 -21.94 55.71 7.96
C ALA A 72 -22.78 55.24 6.76
N THR A 73 -22.71 53.94 6.42
CA THR A 73 -23.31 53.34 5.21
C THR A 73 -24.08 52.05 5.51
N GLY A 74 -24.61 51.90 6.74
CA GLY A 74 -25.42 50.74 7.17
C GLY A 74 -24.65 49.45 7.46
N CYS A 75 -23.34 49.39 7.17
CA CYS A 75 -22.46 48.28 7.52
C CYS A 75 -21.05 48.78 7.84
N LYS A 76 -20.38 48.10 8.78
CA LYS A 76 -18.98 48.31 9.14
C LYS A 76 -18.30 46.96 9.31
N LEU A 77 -17.16 46.78 8.67
CA LEU A 77 -16.40 45.54 8.69
C LEU A 77 -14.92 45.82 8.97
N ARG A 78 -14.27 44.95 9.74
CA ARG A 78 -12.82 44.92 9.91
C ARG A 78 -12.34 43.47 9.93
N VAL A 79 -11.29 43.17 9.16
CA VAL A 79 -10.61 41.87 9.14
C VAL A 79 -9.17 42.11 9.57
N LEU A 80 -8.72 41.47 10.65
CA LEU A 80 -7.40 41.73 11.23
C LEU A 80 -6.78 40.48 11.87
N ASN A 81 -5.45 40.48 11.99
CA ASN A 81 -4.71 39.51 12.79
C ASN A 81 -4.25 40.21 14.07
N PRO A 82 -4.90 39.99 15.23
CA PRO A 82 -4.54 40.72 16.44
C PRO A 82 -3.13 40.36 16.89
N THR A 83 -2.32 41.38 17.16
CA THR A 83 -0.94 41.29 17.65
C THR A 83 -0.78 42.20 18.87
N LEU A 84 0.05 41.78 19.84
CA LEU A 84 0.30 42.58 21.04
C LEU A 84 0.85 43.98 20.71
N GLU A 85 1.72 44.07 19.70
CA GLU A 85 2.39 45.32 19.31
C GLU A 85 1.43 46.34 18.68
N GLU A 86 0.58 45.93 17.74
CA GLU A 86 -0.29 46.86 17.01
C GLU A 86 -1.66 47.04 17.69
N HIS A 87 -2.17 46.01 18.36
CA HIS A 87 -3.55 45.96 18.82
C HIS A 87 -3.68 45.87 20.35
N GLY A 88 -2.59 45.62 21.08
CA GLY A 88 -2.61 45.44 22.55
C GLY A 88 -3.15 44.09 23.02
N TRP A 89 -3.47 43.18 22.10
CA TRP A 89 -3.89 41.81 22.38
C TRP A 89 -3.56 40.92 21.18
N GLN A 90 -3.48 39.60 21.39
CA GLN A 90 -3.18 38.65 20.34
C GLN A 90 -4.24 37.56 20.25
N SER A 91 -4.47 37.05 19.03
CA SER A 91 -5.27 35.86 18.77
C SER A 91 -4.48 34.89 17.89
N LYS A 92 -4.72 33.59 18.03
CA LYS A 92 -4.18 32.57 17.11
C LYS A 92 -4.91 32.57 15.76
N HIS A 93 -6.03 33.27 15.64
CA HIS A 93 -6.91 33.30 14.47
C HIS A 93 -6.92 34.68 13.79
N THR A 94 -7.37 34.71 12.53
CA THR A 94 -7.82 35.95 11.91
C THR A 94 -9.18 36.30 12.50
N VAL A 95 -9.37 37.57 12.88
CA VAL A 95 -10.60 38.04 13.52
C VAL A 95 -11.35 38.96 12.55
N ILE A 96 -12.64 38.68 12.38
CA ILE A 96 -13.58 39.46 11.59
C ILE A 96 -14.59 40.07 12.55
N GLU A 97 -14.59 41.40 12.63
CA GLU A 97 -15.57 42.16 13.41
C GLU A 97 -16.50 42.88 12.46
N LEU A 98 -17.80 42.70 12.69
CA LEU A 98 -18.85 43.27 11.87
C LEU A 98 -19.86 44.01 12.75
N LEU A 99 -20.35 45.14 12.25
CA LEU A 99 -21.57 45.78 12.74
C LEU A 99 -22.43 46.12 11.54
N ASN A 100 -23.66 45.62 11.51
CA ASN A 100 -24.62 45.88 10.43
C ASN A 100 -25.97 46.24 11.04
N ASN A 101 -26.82 46.98 10.32
CA ASN A 101 -28.23 47.08 10.68
C ASN A 101 -28.84 45.67 10.67
N ASP A 102 -29.66 45.36 11.65
CA ASP A 102 -30.26 44.03 11.72
C ASP A 102 -31.20 43.78 10.52
N MET A 103 -31.00 42.65 9.85
CA MET A 103 -31.80 42.24 8.71
C MET A 103 -31.69 40.73 8.48
N PRO A 104 -32.67 40.10 7.80
CA PRO A 104 -32.60 38.68 7.45
C PRO A 104 -31.36 38.32 6.61
N PHE A 105 -30.92 37.06 6.71
CA PHE A 105 -29.88 36.42 5.89
C PHE A 105 -28.42 36.83 6.15
N LEU A 106 -28.12 37.73 7.09
CA LEU A 106 -26.74 38.17 7.36
C LEU A 106 -25.80 37.00 7.70
N VAL A 107 -26.18 36.20 8.69
CA VAL A 107 -25.33 35.13 9.24
C VAL A 107 -25.06 34.04 8.20
N ASP A 108 -26.13 33.54 7.55
CA ASP A 108 -26.02 32.47 6.58
C ASP A 108 -25.18 32.89 5.36
N SER A 109 -25.34 34.13 4.90
CA SER A 109 -24.63 34.65 3.74
C SER A 109 -23.13 34.84 4.01
N ILE A 110 -22.75 35.30 5.21
CA ILE A 110 -21.33 35.41 5.60
C ILE A 110 -20.70 34.03 5.74
N ARG A 111 -21.35 33.09 6.43
CA ARG A 111 -20.86 31.70 6.57
C ARG A 111 -20.64 31.05 5.22
N MET A 112 -21.58 31.26 4.30
CA MET A 112 -21.49 30.75 2.94
C MET A 112 -20.29 31.31 2.19
N GLU A 113 -20.01 32.61 2.32
CA GLU A 113 -18.87 33.25 1.65
C GLU A 113 -17.53 32.74 2.18
N LEU A 114 -17.40 32.61 3.50
CA LEU A 114 -16.20 32.07 4.13
C LEU A 114 -15.92 30.63 3.66
N ASN A 115 -16.95 29.79 3.60
CA ASN A 115 -16.84 28.43 3.05
C ASN A 115 -16.46 28.44 1.56
N ARG A 116 -16.97 29.38 0.77
CA ARG A 116 -16.63 29.54 -0.66
C ARG A 116 -15.16 29.89 -0.87
N LEU A 117 -14.59 30.69 0.03
CA LEU A 117 -13.16 31.02 0.04
C LEU A 117 -12.28 29.88 0.60
N GLY A 118 -12.88 28.76 1.02
CA GLY A 118 -12.17 27.63 1.62
C GLY A 118 -11.63 27.93 3.02
N ILE A 119 -12.28 28.83 3.76
CA ILE A 119 -11.84 29.30 5.07
C ILE A 119 -12.71 28.68 6.17
N THR A 120 -12.08 27.98 7.10
CA THR A 120 -12.77 27.38 8.25
C THR A 120 -13.16 28.45 9.26
N THR A 121 -14.41 28.43 9.70
CA THR A 121 -14.89 29.25 10.82
C THR A 121 -14.78 28.47 12.12
N HIS A 122 -13.95 28.96 13.05
CA HIS A 122 -13.71 28.32 14.35
C HIS A 122 -14.69 28.80 15.43
N PHE A 123 -15.09 30.07 15.33
CA PHE A 123 -15.94 30.70 16.32
C PHE A 123 -16.75 31.82 15.65
N MET A 124 -18.04 31.93 15.97
CA MET A 124 -18.90 32.98 15.44
C MET A 124 -19.99 33.33 16.46
N ILE A 125 -20.01 34.58 16.92
CA ILE A 125 -21.08 35.14 17.73
C ILE A 125 -21.77 36.24 16.92
N HIS A 126 -23.10 36.25 16.94
CA HIS A 126 -23.91 37.36 16.45
C HIS A 126 -25.09 37.54 17.40
N LEU A 127 -25.48 38.79 17.67
CA LEU A 127 -26.65 39.07 18.49
C LEU A 127 -27.27 40.41 18.10
N PRO A 128 -28.53 40.43 17.61
CA PRO A 128 -29.24 41.69 17.40
C PRO A 128 -29.42 42.44 18.73
N LEU A 129 -28.98 43.70 18.75
CA LEU A 129 -29.03 44.58 19.92
C LEU A 129 -29.54 45.96 19.53
N SER A 130 -30.15 46.64 20.51
CA SER A 130 -30.51 48.06 20.38
C SER A 130 -29.47 48.90 21.10
N PHE A 131 -28.92 49.89 20.39
CA PHE A 131 -27.92 50.82 20.91
C PHE A 131 -28.48 52.23 20.98
N GLU A 132 -28.52 52.80 22.18
CA GLU A 132 -28.77 54.23 22.34
C GLU A 132 -27.45 54.98 22.21
N ARG A 133 -27.37 55.98 21.32
CA ARG A 133 -26.12 56.71 21.03
C ARG A 133 -26.29 58.22 21.27
N ASP A 134 -25.21 58.88 21.68
CA ASP A 134 -25.19 60.35 21.82
C ASP A 134 -25.06 61.06 20.45
N LYS A 135 -25.06 62.40 20.46
CA LYS A 135 -24.91 63.21 19.23
C LYS A 135 -23.55 63.01 18.51
N ALA A 136 -22.54 62.47 19.18
CA ALA A 136 -21.25 62.13 18.62
C ALA A 136 -21.16 60.65 18.16
N GLY A 137 -22.24 59.87 18.32
CA GLY A 137 -22.36 58.47 17.93
C GLY A 137 -21.86 57.46 18.98
N LYS A 138 -21.46 57.92 20.18
CA LYS A 138 -20.97 57.06 21.26
C LYS A 138 -22.11 56.33 21.95
N VAL A 139 -21.91 55.06 22.31
CA VAL A 139 -22.95 54.23 22.96
C VAL A 139 -23.21 54.72 24.40
N LEU A 140 -24.47 55.03 24.70
CA LEU A 140 -24.98 55.38 26.03
C LEU A 140 -25.55 54.16 26.76
N SER A 141 -26.33 53.33 26.07
CA SER A 141 -26.94 52.14 26.65
C SER A 141 -27.09 51.01 25.61
N VAL A 142 -27.14 49.76 26.08
CA VAL A 142 -27.33 48.54 25.27
C VAL A 142 -28.52 47.78 25.85
N SER A 143 -29.45 47.36 24.99
CA SER A 143 -30.59 46.53 25.38
C SER A 143 -30.80 45.38 24.40
N ARG A 144 -31.39 44.28 24.91
CA ARG A 144 -31.84 43.16 24.07
C ARG A 144 -33.08 43.55 23.27
N VAL A 145 -33.14 43.11 22.02
CA VAL A 145 -34.34 43.22 21.19
C VAL A 145 -35.39 42.22 21.72
N MET A 146 -36.56 42.71 22.12
CA MET A 146 -37.64 41.88 22.69
C MET A 146 -38.85 41.70 21.76
N THR A 147 -38.98 42.51 20.71
CA THR A 147 -40.04 42.41 19.68
C THR A 147 -39.51 42.88 18.32
N ASP A 148 -40.08 42.36 17.22
CA ASP A 148 -39.73 42.68 15.82
C ASP A 148 -40.14 44.11 15.36
N ALA A 149 -40.42 45.03 16.29
CA ALA A 149 -41.02 46.32 15.96
C ALA A 149 -39.97 47.41 15.69
N ASP A 150 -39.79 47.77 14.41
CA ASP A 150 -39.38 49.08 13.84
C ASP A 150 -38.30 49.93 14.57
N SER A 151 -37.45 49.33 15.40
CA SER A 151 -36.28 49.99 15.99
C SER A 151 -35.04 49.81 15.11
N GLN A 152 -34.17 50.82 15.06
CA GLN A 152 -32.86 50.78 14.42
C GLN A 152 -31.93 49.82 15.19
N ASN A 153 -32.18 48.51 15.07
CA ASN A 153 -31.37 47.47 15.69
C ASN A 153 -30.09 47.29 14.88
N GLU A 154 -28.99 47.03 15.58
CA GLU A 154 -27.71 46.71 14.98
C GLU A 154 -27.25 45.31 15.46
N THR A 155 -26.68 44.53 14.55
CA THR A 155 -26.21 43.17 14.82
C THR A 155 -24.68 43.16 14.79
N PRO A 156 -24.02 43.33 15.95
CA PRO A 156 -22.59 43.06 16.08
C PRO A 156 -22.32 41.58 15.85
N MET A 157 -21.21 41.30 15.16
CA MET A 157 -20.69 39.95 14.98
C MET A 157 -19.20 39.89 15.24
N TYR A 158 -18.78 38.77 15.82
CA TYR A 158 -17.38 38.43 16.06
C TYR A 158 -17.13 37.05 15.51
N ILE A 159 -16.18 36.94 14.58
CA ILE A 159 -15.89 35.69 13.87
C ILE A 159 -14.39 35.43 13.92
N GLU A 160 -14.00 34.22 14.29
CA GLU A 160 -12.63 33.73 14.20
C GLU A 160 -12.52 32.70 13.10
N VAL A 161 -11.53 32.88 12.23
CA VAL A 161 -11.27 32.00 11.10
C VAL A 161 -9.80 31.58 11.05
N ASP A 162 -9.47 30.65 10.15
CA ASP A 162 -8.08 30.25 9.87
C ASP A 162 -7.17 31.48 9.75
N ARG A 163 -6.02 31.44 10.41
CA ARG A 163 -5.08 32.57 10.38
C ARG A 163 -4.55 32.79 8.97
N GLN A 164 -4.74 34.00 8.43
CA GLN A 164 -4.33 34.38 7.09
C GLN A 164 -3.15 35.34 7.19
N SER A 165 -1.94 34.82 6.98
CA SER A 165 -0.71 35.63 7.10
C SER A 165 -0.48 36.59 5.94
N ASN A 166 -1.13 36.36 4.78
CA ASN A 166 -0.98 37.21 3.60
C ASN A 166 -1.98 38.40 3.65
N PRO A 167 -1.52 39.66 3.62
CA PRO A 167 -2.38 40.85 3.58
C PRO A 167 -3.39 40.86 2.41
N ASP A 168 -3.03 40.32 1.24
CA ASP A 168 -3.93 40.27 0.09
C ASP A 168 -5.13 39.35 0.35
N LYS A 169 -4.93 38.27 1.13
CA LYS A 169 -6.04 37.40 1.56
C LYS A 169 -6.97 38.10 2.55
N LEU A 170 -6.43 38.91 3.47
CA LEU A 170 -7.25 39.69 4.40
C LEU A 170 -8.14 40.69 3.64
N LYS A 171 -7.55 41.36 2.64
CA LYS A 171 -8.28 42.26 1.75
C LYS A 171 -9.34 41.54 0.92
N LEU A 172 -9.03 40.36 0.37
CA LEU A 172 -10.00 39.54 -0.37
C LEU A 172 -11.20 39.14 0.51
N ILE A 173 -10.97 38.70 1.75
CA ILE A 173 -12.04 38.37 2.71
C ILE A 173 -12.91 39.59 2.98
N HIS A 174 -12.28 40.73 3.26
CA HIS A 174 -12.97 41.98 3.49
C HIS A 174 -13.87 42.35 2.29
N ASP A 175 -13.31 42.42 1.10
CA ASP A 175 -14.02 42.88 -0.10
C ASP A 175 -15.14 41.90 -0.51
N SER A 176 -14.92 40.60 -0.31
CA SER A 176 -15.93 39.56 -0.59
C SER A 176 -17.12 39.65 0.37
N ILE A 177 -16.87 39.80 1.67
CA ILE A 177 -17.94 39.98 2.67
C ILE A 177 -18.70 41.28 2.43
N VAL A 178 -18.02 42.37 2.09
CA VAL A 178 -18.67 43.65 1.76
C VAL A 178 -19.63 43.48 0.57
N THR A 179 -19.19 42.78 -0.49
CA THR A 179 -20.02 42.51 -1.67
C THR A 179 -21.27 41.69 -1.30
N VAL A 180 -21.10 40.62 -0.50
CA VAL A 180 -22.22 39.80 -0.03
C VAL A 180 -23.20 40.60 0.82
N LEU A 181 -22.72 41.49 1.69
CA LEU A 181 -23.59 42.32 2.51
C LEU A 181 -24.35 43.38 1.69
N GLN A 182 -23.75 43.89 0.60
CA GLN A 182 -24.44 44.76 -0.35
C GLN A 182 -25.56 44.02 -1.10
N ASP A 183 -25.32 42.77 -1.49
CA ASP A 183 -26.33 41.89 -2.10
C ASP A 183 -27.49 41.66 -1.14
N VAL A 184 -27.22 41.26 0.12
CA VAL A 184 -28.24 41.06 1.16
C VAL A 184 -29.06 42.32 1.37
N HIS A 185 -28.40 43.48 1.52
CA HIS A 185 -29.07 44.76 1.73
C HIS A 185 -29.99 45.11 0.55
N THR A 186 -29.52 44.91 -0.68
CA THR A 186 -30.29 45.21 -1.90
C THR A 186 -31.52 44.31 -2.01
N VAL A 187 -31.38 43.02 -1.70
CA VAL A 187 -32.49 42.04 -1.69
C VAL A 187 -33.53 42.40 -0.63
N VAL A 188 -33.11 42.67 0.61
CA VAL A 188 -34.03 42.99 1.72
C VAL A 188 -34.77 44.30 1.47
N ARG A 189 -34.07 45.35 1.00
CA ARG A 189 -34.67 46.65 0.67
C ARG A 189 -35.74 46.52 -0.43
N ASP A 190 -35.42 45.78 -1.49
CA ASP A 190 -36.28 45.67 -2.67
C ASP A 190 -37.33 44.54 -2.56
N TRP A 191 -37.37 43.79 -1.44
CA TRP A 191 -38.31 42.70 -1.23
C TRP A 191 -39.78 43.11 -1.41
N LYS A 192 -40.22 44.21 -0.76
CA LYS A 192 -41.59 44.74 -0.91
C LYS A 192 -41.89 45.17 -2.36
N PRO A 193 -41.01 45.96 -3.03
CA PRO A 193 -41.13 46.23 -4.47
C PRO A 193 -41.22 44.99 -5.37
N MET A 194 -40.37 43.97 -5.16
CA MET A 194 -40.39 42.72 -5.94
C MET A 194 -41.71 41.96 -5.73
N LYS A 195 -42.21 41.90 -4.49
CA LYS A 195 -43.52 41.30 -4.19
C LYS A 195 -44.67 42.06 -4.87
N LYS A 196 -44.57 43.37 -5.03
CA LYS A 196 -45.53 44.18 -5.80
C LYS A 196 -45.50 43.81 -7.28
N LYS A 197 -44.32 43.74 -7.90
CA LYS A 197 -44.15 43.31 -9.31
C LYS A 197 -44.69 41.89 -9.54
N LEU A 198 -44.50 40.97 -8.59
CA LEU A 198 -45.09 39.62 -8.66
C LEU A 198 -46.63 39.66 -8.69
N LYS A 199 -47.26 40.49 -7.85
CA LYS A 199 -48.71 40.69 -7.87
C LYS A 199 -49.20 41.34 -9.17
N GLU A 200 -48.42 42.24 -9.75
CA GLU A 200 -48.72 42.85 -11.07
C GLU A 200 -48.67 41.78 -12.18
N ALA A 201 -47.62 40.96 -12.20
CA ALA A 201 -47.49 39.85 -13.16
C ALA A 201 -48.62 38.82 -13.04
N ILE A 202 -49.09 38.52 -11.81
CA ILE A 202 -50.26 37.66 -11.58
C ILE A 202 -51.51 38.26 -12.25
N LYS A 203 -51.79 39.55 -12.03
CA LYS A 203 -52.95 40.22 -12.63
C LYS A 203 -52.88 40.30 -14.16
N GLU A 204 -51.68 40.55 -14.70
CA GLU A 204 -51.45 40.54 -16.15
C GLU A 204 -51.73 39.15 -16.75
N LEU A 205 -51.27 38.08 -16.08
CA LEU A 205 -51.54 36.72 -16.51
C LEU A 205 -53.02 36.34 -16.42
N GLU A 206 -53.70 36.71 -15.32
CA GLU A 206 -55.15 36.46 -15.12
C GLU A 206 -56.03 37.14 -16.17
N SER A 207 -55.63 38.32 -16.64
CA SER A 207 -56.34 39.11 -17.65
C SER A 207 -55.92 38.80 -19.09
N SER A 208 -54.98 37.87 -19.28
CA SER A 208 -54.44 37.49 -20.59
C SER A 208 -55.51 36.88 -21.49
N LYS A 209 -55.46 37.24 -22.78
CA LYS A 209 -56.28 36.63 -23.85
C LYS A 209 -55.53 35.53 -24.61
N ALA A 210 -54.38 35.09 -24.08
CA ALA A 210 -53.62 34.01 -24.68
C ALA A 210 -54.44 32.72 -24.76
N ASN A 211 -54.18 31.91 -25.78
CA ASN A 211 -54.88 30.63 -26.02
C ASN A 211 -54.33 29.53 -25.08
N LEU A 212 -54.37 29.77 -23.78
CA LEU A 212 -53.91 28.86 -22.73
C LEU A 212 -55.03 27.90 -22.33
N SER A 213 -54.69 26.66 -22.00
CA SER A 213 -55.69 25.75 -21.42
C SER A 213 -56.17 26.32 -20.07
N LYS A 214 -57.48 26.20 -19.78
CA LYS A 214 -58.03 26.67 -18.49
C LYS A 214 -57.26 26.09 -17.29
N GLY A 215 -56.88 24.82 -17.37
CA GLY A 215 -56.12 24.15 -16.32
C GLY A 215 -54.70 24.72 -16.15
N ASP A 216 -54.00 25.05 -17.23
CA ASP A 216 -52.64 25.63 -17.14
C ASP A 216 -52.65 27.04 -16.58
N LEU A 217 -53.63 27.86 -16.98
CA LEU A 217 -53.80 29.20 -16.43
C LEU A 217 -54.09 29.13 -14.92
N THR A 218 -55.06 28.30 -14.51
CA THR A 218 -55.43 28.15 -13.10
C THR A 218 -54.27 27.65 -12.23
N GLU A 219 -53.53 26.62 -12.68
CA GLU A 219 -52.38 26.12 -11.93
C GLU A 219 -51.23 27.13 -11.86
N SER A 220 -50.99 27.88 -12.94
CA SER A 220 -49.92 28.87 -12.99
C SER A 220 -50.19 30.06 -12.06
N VAL A 221 -51.43 30.55 -12.06
CA VAL A 221 -51.87 31.60 -11.12
C VAL A 221 -51.85 31.10 -9.68
N ALA A 222 -52.28 29.86 -9.42
CA ALA A 222 -52.20 29.25 -8.09
C ALA A 222 -50.74 29.13 -7.63
N PHE A 223 -49.82 28.74 -8.50
CA PHE A 223 -48.38 28.66 -8.21
C PHE A 223 -47.80 30.04 -7.87
N LEU A 224 -48.05 31.06 -8.69
CA LEU A 224 -47.53 32.41 -8.42
C LEU A 224 -48.09 33.00 -7.11
N ASN A 225 -49.36 32.73 -6.78
CA ASN A 225 -49.94 33.10 -5.50
C ASN A 225 -49.29 32.34 -4.34
N TRP A 226 -49.03 31.04 -4.51
CA TRP A 226 -48.31 30.21 -3.54
C TRP A 226 -46.89 30.76 -3.26
N ILE A 227 -46.13 31.09 -4.31
CA ILE A 227 -44.83 31.78 -4.24
C ILE A 227 -44.94 33.14 -3.50
N SER A 228 -45.94 33.96 -3.81
CA SER A 228 -46.20 35.25 -3.13
C SER A 228 -46.52 35.09 -1.63
N ASN A 229 -47.01 33.92 -1.22
CA ASN A 229 -47.34 33.57 0.16
C ASN A 229 -46.15 32.94 0.90
N ASN A 230 -44.95 33.51 0.73
CA ASN A 230 -43.71 33.17 1.46
C ASN A 230 -43.14 31.76 1.20
N HIS A 231 -43.50 31.12 0.09
CA HIS A 231 -42.85 29.87 -0.36
C HIS A 231 -41.60 30.10 -1.21
N PHE A 232 -41.24 31.36 -1.45
CA PHE A 232 -40.09 31.77 -2.25
C PHE A 232 -39.48 33.07 -1.74
N THR A 233 -38.16 33.07 -1.54
CA THR A 233 -37.37 34.25 -1.22
C THR A 233 -36.97 34.95 -2.52
N LEU A 234 -37.64 36.04 -2.88
CA LEU A 234 -37.32 36.85 -4.06
C LEU A 234 -36.03 37.62 -3.80
N MET A 235 -35.10 37.49 -4.73
CA MET A 235 -33.77 38.11 -4.70
C MET A 235 -33.53 39.04 -5.88
N GLY A 236 -34.25 38.87 -7.00
CA GLY A 236 -34.11 39.77 -8.14
C GLY A 236 -35.36 39.78 -9.01
N TYR A 237 -35.57 40.91 -9.69
CA TYR A 237 -36.60 41.04 -10.69
C TYR A 237 -36.11 41.87 -11.88
N SER A 238 -36.53 41.49 -13.08
CA SER A 238 -36.31 42.24 -14.32
C SER A 238 -37.44 41.95 -15.30
N ALA A 239 -37.82 42.94 -16.12
CA ALA A 239 -38.75 42.74 -17.22
C ALA A 239 -37.97 42.67 -18.55
N TYR A 240 -38.40 41.77 -19.42
CA TYR A 240 -37.87 41.64 -20.77
C TYR A 240 -38.99 41.85 -21.79
N ASP A 241 -38.69 42.59 -22.84
CA ASP A 241 -39.51 42.68 -24.04
C ASP A 241 -38.87 41.88 -25.17
N ILE A 242 -39.71 41.22 -25.96
CA ILE A 242 -39.32 40.48 -27.17
C ILE A 242 -39.75 41.32 -28.37
N ASN A 243 -38.76 41.90 -29.05
CA ASN A 243 -38.99 42.76 -30.21
C ASN A 243 -38.59 42.03 -31.50
N ALA A 244 -39.44 42.12 -32.53
CA ALA A 244 -39.08 41.64 -33.87
C ALA A 244 -38.31 42.74 -34.62
N VAL A 245 -37.01 42.53 -34.85
CA VAL A 245 -36.12 43.48 -35.54
C VAL A 245 -35.47 42.75 -36.72
N GLY A 246 -35.76 43.20 -37.96
CA GLY A 246 -35.11 42.66 -39.16
C GLY A 246 -35.39 41.18 -39.47
N GLY A 247 -36.52 40.63 -38.99
CA GLY A 247 -36.86 39.20 -39.16
C GLY A 247 -36.31 38.27 -38.08
N GLU A 248 -35.56 38.80 -37.11
CA GLU A 248 -35.13 38.10 -35.90
C GLU A 248 -35.85 38.65 -34.66
N TYR A 249 -35.92 37.85 -33.60
CA TYR A 249 -36.41 38.29 -32.29
C TYR A 249 -35.24 38.71 -31.40
N GLU A 250 -35.41 39.82 -30.69
CA GLU A 250 -34.42 40.39 -29.79
C GLU A 250 -35.00 40.54 -28.38
N LEU A 251 -34.27 40.05 -27.37
CA LEU A 251 -34.62 40.17 -25.95
C LEU A 251 -33.98 41.46 -25.39
N VAL A 252 -34.82 42.41 -25.04
CA VAL A 252 -34.41 43.71 -24.48
C VAL A 252 -34.78 43.78 -23.00
N THR A 253 -33.79 44.06 -22.14
CA THR A 253 -34.02 44.24 -20.70
C THR A 253 -34.52 45.68 -20.43
N SER A 254 -35.63 45.84 -19.71
CA SER A 254 -36.01 47.14 -19.13
C SER A 254 -35.15 47.41 -17.88
N GLN A 255 -34.07 48.19 -18.03
CA GLN A 255 -33.15 48.48 -16.91
C GLN A 255 -33.79 49.36 -15.82
N GLU A 256 -34.75 50.21 -16.16
CA GLU A 256 -35.42 51.11 -15.20
C GLU A 256 -36.26 50.34 -14.17
N ASP A 257 -36.76 49.15 -14.53
CA ASP A 257 -37.61 48.30 -13.70
C ASP A 257 -36.85 47.23 -12.91
N ALA A 258 -35.51 47.16 -13.02
CA ALA A 258 -34.72 46.12 -12.36
C ALA A 258 -34.68 46.31 -10.83
N LEU A 259 -34.87 45.22 -10.09
CA LEU A 259 -34.89 45.19 -8.63
C LEU A 259 -33.99 44.08 -8.07
N GLY A 260 -33.54 44.24 -6.83
CA GLY A 260 -32.70 43.23 -6.17
C GLY A 260 -31.36 43.05 -6.88
N LEU A 261 -30.89 41.80 -6.97
CA LEU A 261 -29.63 41.42 -7.61
C LEU A 261 -29.56 41.76 -9.11
N GLN A 262 -30.69 42.10 -9.76
CA GLN A 262 -30.69 42.51 -11.17
C GLN A 262 -30.35 43.99 -11.38
N LYS A 263 -30.34 44.83 -10.34
CA LYS A 263 -30.01 46.27 -10.47
C LYS A 263 -28.62 46.56 -11.01
N HIS A 264 -27.66 45.68 -10.72
CA HIS A 264 -26.27 45.83 -11.14
C HIS A 264 -25.92 44.96 -12.36
N SER A 265 -26.91 44.28 -12.94
CA SER A 265 -26.71 43.41 -14.12
C SER A 265 -26.61 44.26 -15.39
N THR A 266 -25.39 44.44 -15.90
CA THR A 266 -25.11 45.08 -17.20
C THR A 266 -25.45 44.15 -18.37
N ARG A 267 -26.72 43.79 -18.53
CA ARG A 267 -27.19 43.00 -19.68
C ARG A 267 -27.91 43.89 -20.68
N GLY A 268 -27.21 44.19 -21.77
CA GLY A 268 -27.79 44.82 -22.96
C GLY A 268 -28.69 43.85 -23.74
N SER A 269 -29.14 44.34 -24.90
CA SER A 269 -29.98 43.59 -25.83
C SER A 269 -29.29 42.33 -26.37
N ARG A 270 -30.02 41.21 -26.52
CA ARG A 270 -29.48 39.96 -27.07
C ARG A 270 -30.41 39.37 -28.12
N LYS A 271 -29.84 38.92 -29.23
CA LYS A 271 -30.59 38.18 -30.26
C LYS A 271 -31.05 36.84 -29.72
N LEU A 272 -32.32 36.51 -29.88
CA LEU A 272 -32.88 35.22 -29.47
C LEU A 272 -32.21 34.06 -30.22
N SER A 273 -31.82 34.27 -31.49
CA SER A 273 -31.09 33.30 -32.32
C SER A 273 -29.71 32.90 -31.75
N SER A 274 -29.14 33.70 -30.84
CA SER A 274 -27.88 33.38 -30.14
C SER A 274 -28.05 32.41 -28.95
N LEU A 275 -29.28 32.14 -28.52
CA LEU A 275 -29.56 31.19 -27.45
C LEU A 275 -29.70 29.78 -28.01
N PRO A 276 -29.49 28.73 -27.20
CA PRO A 276 -29.80 27.34 -27.60
C PRO A 276 -31.24 27.18 -28.07
N LEU A 277 -31.50 26.26 -29.01
CA LEU A 277 -32.81 26.06 -29.63
C LEU A 277 -33.91 25.77 -28.61
N GLY A 278 -33.60 25.02 -27.54
CA GLY A 278 -34.50 24.77 -26.42
C GLY A 278 -34.96 26.06 -25.75
N ALA A 279 -34.05 27.00 -25.50
CA ALA A 279 -34.36 28.31 -24.93
C ALA A 279 -35.17 29.18 -25.90
N GLN A 280 -34.86 29.14 -27.20
CA GLN A 280 -35.63 29.85 -28.23
C GLN A 280 -37.09 29.37 -28.27
N ARG A 281 -37.29 28.04 -28.31
CA ARG A 281 -38.60 27.41 -28.28
C ARG A 281 -39.36 27.77 -27.01
N LEU A 282 -38.70 27.67 -25.85
CA LEU A 282 -39.31 27.95 -24.56
C LEU A 282 -39.71 29.43 -24.42
N ALA A 283 -38.92 30.36 -24.94
CA ALA A 283 -39.20 31.79 -24.91
C ALA A 283 -40.44 32.17 -25.76
N LEU A 284 -40.59 31.55 -26.93
CA LEU A 284 -41.68 31.85 -27.88
C LEU A 284 -42.93 30.97 -27.70
N ASP A 285 -42.85 29.92 -26.88
CA ASP A 285 -44.00 29.03 -26.62
C ASP A 285 -45.18 29.80 -26.02
N ASN A 286 -46.32 29.79 -26.70
CA ASN A 286 -47.53 30.46 -26.26
C ASN A 286 -48.51 29.55 -25.49
N GLN A 287 -48.15 28.29 -25.24
CA GLN A 287 -48.97 27.32 -24.51
C GLN A 287 -48.56 27.17 -23.05
N THR A 288 -47.28 27.39 -22.71
CA THR A 288 -46.79 27.32 -21.33
C THR A 288 -46.52 28.74 -20.79
N PRO A 289 -47.32 29.26 -19.85
CA PRO A 289 -47.20 30.64 -19.38
C PRO A 289 -46.04 30.88 -18.41
N LEU A 290 -45.49 29.82 -17.82
CA LEU A 290 -44.40 29.89 -16.85
C LEU A 290 -43.14 29.21 -17.39
N ILE A 291 -41.99 29.79 -17.05
CA ILE A 291 -40.67 29.19 -17.23
C ILE A 291 -40.08 28.98 -15.84
N ILE A 292 -39.86 27.72 -15.45
CA ILE A 292 -39.28 27.37 -14.14
C ILE A 292 -37.98 26.60 -14.39
N THR A 293 -36.86 27.22 -14.05
CA THR A 293 -35.53 26.63 -14.24
C THR A 293 -34.56 27.09 -13.16
N LYS A 294 -33.37 26.51 -13.08
CA LYS A 294 -32.25 27.10 -12.32
C LYS A 294 -31.34 27.94 -13.20
N THR A 295 -30.63 28.90 -12.63
CA THR A 295 -29.54 29.62 -13.29
C THR A 295 -28.21 28.89 -13.08
N SER A 296 -27.17 29.27 -13.82
CA SER A 296 -25.79 28.79 -13.59
C SER A 296 -25.06 29.56 -12.48
N THR A 297 -25.75 30.48 -11.79
CA THR A 297 -25.16 31.32 -10.74
C THR A 297 -25.63 30.83 -9.37
N ARG A 298 -24.68 30.66 -8.44
CA ARG A 298 -24.99 30.37 -7.04
C ARG A 298 -25.40 31.64 -6.32
N SER A 299 -26.35 31.50 -5.40
CA SER A 299 -26.80 32.61 -4.57
C SER A 299 -25.68 33.10 -3.66
N THR A 300 -25.59 34.42 -3.52
CA THR A 300 -24.80 35.12 -2.49
C THR A 300 -25.62 35.40 -1.22
N VAL A 301 -26.93 35.14 -1.26
CA VAL A 301 -27.87 35.41 -0.16
C VAL A 301 -28.53 34.12 0.34
N HIS A 302 -28.68 33.99 1.67
CA HIS A 302 -29.42 32.96 2.40
C HIS A 302 -28.85 31.52 2.37
N ARG A 303 -28.59 30.89 1.21
CA ARG A 303 -28.02 29.53 1.13
C ARG A 303 -27.26 29.27 -0.18
N PRO A 304 -26.24 28.38 -0.20
CA PRO A 304 -25.38 28.12 -1.36
C PRO A 304 -26.04 27.25 -2.43
N ALA A 305 -27.24 27.61 -2.85
CA ALA A 305 -27.99 26.96 -3.91
C ALA A 305 -27.87 27.75 -5.21
N TYR A 306 -28.03 27.07 -6.34
CA TYR A 306 -28.27 27.75 -7.62
C TYR A 306 -29.59 28.51 -7.56
N ILE A 307 -29.55 29.76 -8.04
CA ILE A 307 -30.70 30.65 -8.03
C ILE A 307 -31.79 30.08 -8.93
N ASP A 308 -33.00 29.97 -8.41
CA ASP A 308 -34.19 29.61 -9.15
C ASP A 308 -34.67 30.79 -9.99
N TYR A 309 -35.12 30.47 -11.20
CA TYR A 309 -35.64 31.37 -12.20
C TYR A 309 -37.11 31.04 -12.41
N ILE A 310 -37.97 32.04 -12.22
CA ILE A 310 -39.40 31.97 -12.52
C ILE A 310 -39.72 33.09 -13.51
N GLY A 311 -39.87 32.72 -14.78
CA GLY A 311 -40.34 33.61 -15.85
C GLY A 311 -41.86 33.52 -15.98
N VAL A 312 -42.53 34.66 -15.98
CA VAL A 312 -43.98 34.78 -16.27
C VAL A 312 -44.12 35.47 -17.62
N LYS A 313 -44.60 34.74 -18.63
CA LYS A 313 -44.73 35.28 -19.98
C LYS A 313 -45.79 36.37 -20.06
N ARG A 314 -45.50 37.38 -20.87
CA ARG A 314 -46.39 38.49 -21.19
C ARG A 314 -46.94 38.28 -22.60
N PHE A 315 -48.21 38.59 -22.79
CA PHE A 315 -48.93 38.29 -24.04
C PHE A 315 -49.57 39.53 -24.64
N ASP A 316 -49.57 39.63 -25.97
CA ASP A 316 -50.38 40.63 -26.67
C ASP A 316 -51.88 40.24 -26.71
N ASN A 317 -52.69 41.14 -27.27
CA ASN A 317 -54.13 40.90 -27.46
C ASN A 317 -54.46 39.75 -28.42
N LYS A 318 -53.48 39.25 -29.19
CA LYS A 318 -53.62 38.11 -30.11
C LYS A 318 -53.12 36.80 -29.47
N GLY A 319 -52.58 36.85 -28.25
CA GLY A 319 -52.04 35.70 -27.54
C GLY A 319 -50.59 35.34 -27.91
N ASN A 320 -49.85 36.20 -28.59
CA ASN A 320 -48.42 36.01 -28.86
C ASN A 320 -47.59 36.47 -27.67
N VAL A 321 -46.46 35.81 -27.42
CA VAL A 321 -45.51 36.21 -26.37
C VAL A 321 -44.79 37.48 -26.79
N ILE A 322 -44.88 38.52 -25.97
CA ILE A 322 -44.22 39.83 -26.19
C ILE A 322 -43.10 40.12 -25.20
N GLY A 323 -42.86 39.22 -24.23
CA GLY A 323 -41.89 39.43 -23.18
C GLY A 323 -42.10 38.52 -21.99
N GLU A 324 -41.39 38.80 -20.90
CA GLU A 324 -41.56 38.09 -19.62
C GLU A 324 -41.23 38.98 -18.42
N HIS A 325 -41.89 38.68 -17.30
CA HIS A 325 -41.45 39.07 -15.97
C HIS A 325 -40.53 37.99 -15.42
N ARG A 326 -39.29 38.33 -15.12
CA ARG A 326 -38.30 37.38 -14.61
C ARG A 326 -38.05 37.62 -13.14
N PHE A 327 -38.41 36.64 -12.32
CA PHE A 327 -38.12 36.60 -10.89
C PHE A 327 -37.00 35.63 -10.61
N LEU A 328 -36.04 36.06 -9.79
CA LEU A 328 -34.92 35.27 -9.31
C LEU A 328 -35.03 35.11 -7.80
N GLY A 329 -34.70 33.93 -7.28
CA GLY A 329 -34.74 33.68 -5.85
C GLY A 329 -34.47 32.25 -5.48
N LEU A 330 -34.94 31.84 -4.30
CA LEU A 330 -34.82 30.47 -3.79
C LEU A 330 -36.14 30.04 -3.16
N TYR A 331 -36.54 28.79 -3.38
CA TYR A 331 -37.64 28.18 -2.61
C TYR A 331 -37.31 28.14 -1.12
N THR A 332 -38.31 28.40 -0.26
CA THR A 332 -38.14 28.33 1.20
C THR A 332 -38.14 26.88 1.70
N SER A 333 -37.77 26.65 2.96
CA SER A 333 -37.79 25.31 3.57
C SER A 333 -39.17 24.64 3.50
N GLU A 334 -40.25 25.43 3.58
CA GLU A 334 -41.63 24.94 3.50
C GLU A 334 -41.92 24.24 2.16
N ALA A 335 -41.37 24.75 1.05
CA ALA A 335 -41.49 24.13 -0.27
C ALA A 335 -40.92 22.70 -0.35
N TYR A 336 -39.94 22.37 0.50
CA TYR A 336 -39.32 21.05 0.57
C TYR A 336 -39.98 20.13 1.59
N ASN A 337 -40.80 20.67 2.50
CA ASN A 337 -41.40 19.94 3.61
C ASN A 337 -42.88 19.60 3.39
N ILE A 338 -43.59 20.31 2.50
CA ILE A 338 -44.97 19.96 2.12
C ILE A 338 -44.99 18.89 1.01
N SER A 339 -46.09 18.15 0.90
CA SER A 339 -46.22 17.13 -0.15
C SER A 339 -46.16 17.78 -1.54
N SER A 340 -45.45 17.12 -2.46
CA SER A 340 -45.34 17.54 -3.87
C SER A 340 -46.71 17.60 -4.56
N LYS A 341 -47.69 16.85 -4.04
CA LYS A 341 -49.07 16.79 -4.53
C LYS A 341 -49.90 18.00 -4.12
N GLU A 342 -49.43 18.83 -3.19
CA GLU A 342 -50.11 20.06 -2.78
C GLU A 342 -49.57 21.30 -3.50
N ILE A 343 -48.33 21.22 -4.01
CA ILE A 343 -47.69 22.32 -4.72
C ILE A 343 -48.35 22.51 -6.10
N PRO A 344 -48.90 23.70 -6.41
CA PRO A 344 -49.47 23.96 -7.73
C PRO A 344 -48.42 23.79 -8.85
N VAL A 345 -48.87 23.50 -10.07
CA VAL A 345 -48.04 23.04 -11.21
C VAL A 345 -47.46 21.63 -11.01
N LEU A 346 -46.86 21.32 -9.86
CA LEU A 346 -46.36 19.98 -9.55
C LEU A 346 -47.51 18.99 -9.40
N ARG A 347 -48.55 19.30 -8.63
CA ARG A 347 -49.70 18.41 -8.43
C ARG A 347 -50.35 17.96 -9.74
N LYS A 348 -50.48 18.87 -10.71
CA LYS A 348 -50.99 18.56 -12.06
C LYS A 348 -50.01 17.68 -12.84
N LYS A 349 -48.70 18.00 -12.79
CA LYS A 349 -47.64 17.20 -13.42
C LYS A 349 -47.61 15.77 -12.86
N LEU A 350 -47.68 15.61 -11.54
CA LEU A 350 -47.69 14.32 -10.86
C LEU A 350 -48.96 13.51 -11.16
N ALA A 351 -50.13 14.16 -11.16
CA ALA A 351 -51.37 13.50 -11.56
C ALA A 351 -51.31 12.98 -13.00
N TRP A 352 -50.73 13.76 -13.91
CA TRP A 352 -50.51 13.35 -15.31
C TRP A 352 -49.59 12.13 -15.42
N VAL A 353 -48.48 12.10 -14.66
CA VAL A 353 -47.56 10.94 -14.65
C VAL A 353 -48.26 9.68 -14.10
N ILE A 354 -49.04 9.82 -13.03
CA ILE A 354 -49.82 8.71 -12.46
C ILE A 354 -50.83 8.19 -13.49
N GLU A 355 -51.59 9.07 -14.14
CA GLU A 355 -52.59 8.70 -15.15
C GLU A 355 -51.95 8.00 -16.37
N ARG A 356 -50.80 8.49 -16.83
CA ARG A 356 -50.09 7.98 -18.01
C ARG A 356 -49.17 6.80 -17.74
N SER A 357 -48.97 6.42 -16.47
CA SER A 357 -48.17 5.25 -16.08
C SER A 357 -48.71 3.93 -16.60
N GLY A 358 -50.01 3.85 -16.90
CA GLY A 358 -50.68 2.60 -17.30
C GLY A 358 -50.82 1.57 -16.17
N LEU A 359 -50.44 1.93 -14.94
CA LEU A 359 -50.52 1.04 -13.78
C LEU A 359 -51.95 0.91 -13.28
N THR A 360 -52.30 -0.27 -12.75
CA THR A 360 -53.65 -0.54 -12.24
C THR A 360 -53.91 0.25 -10.96
N THR A 361 -55.10 0.83 -10.84
CA THR A 361 -55.55 1.54 -9.63
C THR A 361 -55.51 0.59 -8.41
N ASN A 362 -55.05 1.09 -7.25
CA ASN A 362 -54.85 0.32 -6.01
C ASN A 362 -53.80 -0.81 -6.03
N SER A 363 -52.96 -0.93 -7.07
CA SER A 363 -51.84 -1.88 -7.08
C SER A 363 -50.71 -1.51 -6.11
N HIS A 364 -49.79 -2.44 -5.87
CA HIS A 364 -48.55 -2.15 -5.15
C HIS A 364 -47.69 -1.13 -5.93
N ASP A 365 -47.58 -1.31 -7.23
CA ASP A 365 -46.75 -0.49 -8.13
C ASP A 365 -47.20 0.96 -8.18
N ILE A 366 -48.51 1.25 -8.16
CA ILE A 366 -48.98 2.65 -8.14
C ILE A 366 -48.66 3.34 -6.80
N LYS A 367 -48.64 2.60 -5.69
CA LYS A 367 -48.20 3.13 -4.38
C LYS A 367 -46.70 3.39 -4.38
N ALA A 368 -45.92 2.46 -4.93
CA ALA A 368 -44.47 2.60 -5.08
C ALA A 368 -44.10 3.80 -5.97
N LEU A 369 -44.75 3.93 -7.13
CA LEU A 369 -44.62 5.10 -8.01
C LEU A 369 -44.98 6.40 -7.28
N GLY A 370 -46.05 6.40 -6.48
CA GLY A 370 -46.44 7.53 -5.65
C GLY A 370 -45.35 7.93 -4.64
N ASN A 371 -44.64 6.96 -4.04
CA ASN A 371 -43.53 7.22 -3.14
C ASN A 371 -42.27 7.72 -3.88
N ILE A 372 -41.97 7.14 -5.06
CA ILE A 372 -40.88 7.60 -5.93
C ILE A 372 -41.07 9.07 -6.29
N LEU A 373 -42.29 9.46 -6.68
CA LEU A 373 -42.61 10.83 -7.04
C LEU A 373 -42.52 11.81 -5.85
N GLU A 374 -42.93 11.38 -4.65
CA GLU A 374 -42.86 12.23 -3.45
C GLU A 374 -41.41 12.46 -2.97
N THR A 375 -40.57 11.43 -3.08
CA THR A 375 -39.16 11.46 -2.66
C THR A 375 -38.20 11.90 -3.77
N TYR A 376 -38.70 12.12 -4.99
CA TYR A 376 -37.90 12.65 -6.11
C TYR A 376 -37.39 14.06 -5.79
N PRO A 377 -36.17 14.45 -6.19
CA PRO A 377 -35.62 15.75 -5.83
C PRO A 377 -36.56 16.88 -6.26
N ARG A 378 -36.96 17.71 -5.30
CA ARG A 378 -37.99 18.74 -5.49
C ARG A 378 -37.62 19.72 -6.60
N ASP A 379 -36.36 20.12 -6.63
CA ASP A 379 -35.79 21.00 -7.64
C ASP A 379 -35.83 20.38 -9.05
N GLU A 380 -35.72 19.06 -9.17
CA GLU A 380 -35.85 18.36 -10.45
C GLU A 380 -37.32 18.24 -10.88
N LEU A 381 -38.24 17.97 -9.94
CA LEU A 381 -39.69 17.92 -10.24
C LEU A 381 -40.19 19.21 -10.91
N PHE A 382 -39.65 20.37 -10.54
CA PHE A 382 -40.00 21.63 -11.19
C PHE A 382 -39.51 21.71 -12.65
N GLN A 383 -38.31 21.22 -12.93
CA GLN A 383 -37.60 21.41 -14.20
C GLN A 383 -37.88 20.33 -15.25
N VAL A 384 -38.08 19.08 -14.82
CA VAL A 384 -38.30 17.93 -15.71
C VAL A 384 -39.63 18.03 -16.43
N THR A 385 -39.67 17.62 -17.69
CA THR A 385 -40.94 17.55 -18.42
C THR A 385 -41.81 16.39 -17.92
N PRO A 386 -43.15 16.43 -18.08
CA PRO A 386 -44.01 15.32 -17.64
C PRO A 386 -43.63 13.97 -18.26
N GLN A 387 -43.19 13.96 -19.53
CA GLN A 387 -42.81 12.75 -20.26
C GLN A 387 -41.49 12.16 -19.74
N GLU A 388 -40.43 12.97 -19.61
CA GLU A 388 -39.14 12.52 -19.06
C GLU A 388 -39.28 12.03 -17.60
N LEU A 389 -40.16 12.68 -16.82
CA LEU A 389 -40.44 12.26 -15.45
C LEU A 389 -41.12 10.89 -15.41
N LEU A 390 -42.08 10.64 -16.32
CA LEU A 390 -42.73 9.34 -16.44
C LEU A 390 -41.70 8.25 -16.77
N GLU A 391 -40.86 8.48 -17.79
CA GLU A 391 -39.82 7.52 -18.21
C GLU A 391 -38.83 7.23 -17.07
N THR A 392 -38.37 8.28 -16.38
CA THR A 392 -37.44 8.15 -15.26
C THR A 392 -38.07 7.40 -14.08
N CYS A 393 -39.28 7.78 -13.66
CA CYS A 393 -39.94 7.14 -12.53
C CYS A 393 -40.33 5.68 -12.78
N ILE A 394 -40.75 5.33 -14.01
CA ILE A 394 -40.98 3.94 -14.40
C ILE A 394 -39.66 3.16 -14.42
N GLY A 395 -38.57 3.75 -14.92
CA GLY A 395 -37.24 3.15 -14.86
C GLY A 395 -36.79 2.85 -13.43
N ILE A 396 -37.03 3.77 -12.50
CA ILE A 396 -36.75 3.60 -11.06
C ILE A 396 -37.63 2.49 -10.47
N LEU A 397 -38.92 2.44 -10.82
CA LEU A 397 -39.85 1.42 -10.36
C LEU A 397 -39.41 0.01 -10.78
N HIS A 398 -38.99 -0.18 -12.04
CA HIS A 398 -38.50 -1.47 -12.54
C HIS A 398 -37.18 -1.92 -11.87
N MET A 399 -36.46 -1.00 -11.21
CA MET A 399 -35.19 -1.28 -10.56
C MET A 399 -35.35 -1.71 -9.08
N GLN A 400 -36.47 -1.39 -8.42
CA GLN A 400 -36.59 -1.37 -6.94
C GLN A 400 -36.15 -2.63 -6.19
N GLU A 401 -36.08 -3.79 -6.84
CA GLU A 401 -35.65 -5.05 -6.23
C GLU A 401 -34.34 -5.62 -6.80
N ARG A 402 -33.75 -4.95 -7.80
CA ARG A 402 -32.55 -5.43 -8.50
C ARG A 402 -31.35 -4.55 -8.15
N PRO A 403 -30.19 -5.11 -7.75
CA PRO A 403 -28.98 -4.36 -7.45
C PRO A 403 -28.27 -3.87 -8.72
N LEU A 404 -28.98 -3.15 -9.58
CA LEU A 404 -28.49 -2.60 -10.84
C LEU A 404 -28.05 -1.15 -10.66
N ILE A 405 -27.01 -0.74 -11.39
CA ILE A 405 -26.67 0.66 -11.57
C ILE A 405 -27.46 1.21 -12.74
N LYS A 406 -28.14 2.34 -12.52
CA LYS A 406 -28.97 3.03 -13.52
C LYS A 406 -28.66 4.50 -13.60
N LEU A 407 -28.62 5.02 -14.83
CA LEU A 407 -28.38 6.43 -15.13
C LEU A 407 -29.58 7.03 -15.86
N PHE A 408 -30.07 8.17 -15.37
CA PHE A 408 -31.07 9.00 -16.04
C PHE A 408 -30.47 10.39 -16.29
N ILE A 409 -30.51 10.86 -17.54
CA ILE A 409 -29.95 12.15 -17.93
C ILE A 409 -31.07 13.06 -18.43
N ARG A 410 -31.09 14.30 -17.93
CA ARG A 410 -31.92 15.39 -18.45
C ARG A 410 -31.03 16.54 -18.90
N ARG A 411 -31.29 17.07 -20.10
CA ARG A 411 -30.62 18.26 -20.61
C ARG A 411 -31.33 19.53 -20.10
N ASP A 412 -30.58 20.54 -19.67
CA ASP A 412 -31.13 21.86 -19.38
C ASP A 412 -31.63 22.53 -20.70
N PRO A 413 -32.87 23.07 -20.77
CA PRO A 413 -33.38 23.71 -21.98
C PRO A 413 -32.55 24.91 -22.48
N TYR A 414 -31.82 25.57 -21.58
CA TYR A 414 -30.91 26.67 -21.92
C TYR A 414 -29.48 26.20 -22.21
N GLY A 415 -29.24 24.90 -22.31
CA GLY A 415 -27.95 24.33 -22.70
C GLY A 415 -26.83 24.51 -21.66
N ARG A 416 -27.14 24.83 -20.40
CA ARG A 416 -26.11 25.20 -19.41
C ARG A 416 -25.50 24.01 -18.67
N PHE A 417 -26.26 22.92 -18.51
CA PHE A 417 -25.83 21.75 -17.75
C PHE A 417 -26.63 20.50 -18.12
N PHE A 418 -26.11 19.34 -17.72
CA PHE A 418 -26.84 18.07 -17.63
C PHE A 418 -27.16 17.74 -16.17
N SER A 419 -28.39 17.29 -15.94
CA SER A 419 -28.83 16.75 -14.67
C SER A 419 -28.85 15.23 -14.76
N CYS A 420 -27.98 14.56 -13.99
CA CYS A 420 -27.79 13.11 -14.04
C CYS A 420 -28.22 12.48 -12.72
N MET A 421 -29.20 11.58 -12.75
CA MET A 421 -29.61 10.79 -11.58
C MET A 421 -28.98 9.40 -11.70
N VAL A 422 -28.05 9.09 -10.79
CA VAL A 422 -27.39 7.78 -10.75
C VAL A 422 -27.87 7.02 -9.51
N TYR A 423 -28.33 5.80 -9.72
CA TYR A 423 -28.69 4.86 -8.67
C TYR A 423 -27.61 3.79 -8.60
N VAL A 424 -27.05 3.57 -7.40
CA VAL A 424 -25.97 2.61 -7.15
C VAL A 424 -26.37 1.73 -5.98
N PRO A 425 -26.17 0.40 -6.02
CA PRO A 425 -26.38 -0.46 -4.86
C PRO A 425 -25.66 0.09 -3.63
N ARG A 426 -26.36 0.19 -2.50
CA ARG A 426 -25.89 0.89 -1.29
C ARG A 426 -24.57 0.31 -0.78
N GLU A 427 -24.40 -1.00 -0.86
CA GLU A 427 -23.22 -1.72 -0.40
C GLU A 427 -21.97 -1.43 -1.27
N GLN A 428 -22.14 -1.01 -2.53
CA GLN A 428 -21.04 -0.64 -3.43
C GLN A 428 -20.68 0.85 -3.35
N TYR A 429 -21.51 1.68 -2.71
CA TYR A 429 -21.36 3.12 -2.76
C TYR A 429 -20.26 3.63 -1.80
N ILE A 430 -19.11 3.95 -2.37
CA ILE A 430 -17.97 4.56 -1.65
C ILE A 430 -17.53 5.88 -2.30
N THR A 431 -16.82 6.74 -1.54
CA THR A 431 -16.33 8.04 -2.02
C THR A 431 -15.47 7.92 -3.27
N ARG A 432 -14.60 6.90 -3.37
CA ARG A 432 -13.76 6.64 -4.55
C ARG A 432 -14.60 6.37 -5.80
N LEU A 433 -15.64 5.54 -5.67
CA LEU A 433 -16.58 5.26 -6.75
C LEU A 433 -17.30 6.52 -7.20
N ARG A 434 -17.82 7.32 -6.26
CA ARG A 434 -18.49 8.59 -6.56
C ARG A 434 -17.59 9.52 -7.39
N VAL A 435 -16.31 9.66 -7.02
CA VAL A 435 -15.35 10.49 -7.75
C VAL A 435 -15.08 9.94 -9.15
N LYS A 436 -14.94 8.62 -9.30
CA LYS A 436 -14.78 7.97 -10.63
C LYS A 436 -16.00 8.19 -11.52
N MET A 437 -17.21 8.06 -10.96
CA MET A 437 -18.46 8.35 -11.67
C MET A 437 -18.57 9.83 -12.09
N MET A 438 -18.12 10.77 -11.25
CA MET A 438 -18.05 12.20 -11.61
C MET A 438 -17.12 12.44 -12.80
N SER A 439 -15.96 11.78 -12.84
CA SER A 439 -15.02 11.89 -13.97
C SER A 439 -15.63 11.33 -15.26
N ILE A 440 -16.25 10.15 -15.20
CA ILE A 440 -16.93 9.53 -16.36
C ILE A 440 -18.01 10.47 -16.90
N LEU A 441 -18.91 10.96 -16.04
CA LEU A 441 -19.97 11.88 -16.45
C LEU A 441 -19.41 13.19 -17.03
N LYS A 442 -18.32 13.71 -16.46
CA LYS A 442 -17.66 14.93 -16.95
C LYS A 442 -17.08 14.72 -18.36
N GLU A 443 -16.40 13.60 -18.58
CA GLU A 443 -15.75 13.30 -19.86
C GLU A 443 -16.78 13.10 -20.97
N TYR A 444 -17.74 12.19 -20.75
CA TYR A 444 -18.74 11.85 -21.76
C TYR A 444 -19.70 13.00 -22.09
N LEU A 445 -19.95 13.91 -21.14
CA LEU A 445 -20.87 15.02 -21.34
C LEU A 445 -20.17 16.35 -21.66
N GLY A 446 -18.84 16.37 -21.82
CA GLY A 446 -18.08 17.60 -22.12
C GLY A 446 -18.12 18.63 -20.99
N GLY A 447 -18.10 18.17 -19.74
CA GLY A 447 -18.26 18.99 -18.55
C GLY A 447 -17.17 20.04 -18.34
N THR A 448 -17.58 21.29 -18.17
CA THR A 448 -16.73 22.42 -17.79
C THR A 448 -16.70 22.60 -16.28
N GLY A 449 -15.51 22.59 -15.67
CA GLY A 449 -15.35 22.76 -14.23
C GLY A 449 -15.69 21.53 -13.40
N ASP A 450 -16.05 21.73 -12.14
CA ASP A 450 -16.35 20.64 -11.20
C ASP A 450 -17.80 20.13 -11.36
N VAL A 451 -17.96 18.81 -11.32
CA VAL A 451 -19.28 18.18 -11.25
C VAL A 451 -19.80 18.31 -9.83
N LEU A 452 -21.03 18.81 -9.70
CA LEU A 452 -21.68 18.92 -8.40
C LEU A 452 -22.49 17.68 -8.11
N PHE A 453 -22.60 17.31 -6.84
CA PHE A 453 -23.35 16.13 -6.44
C PHE A 453 -24.12 16.34 -5.14
N THR A 454 -25.26 15.68 -5.04
CA THR A 454 -26.01 15.49 -3.79
C THR A 454 -26.38 14.02 -3.67
N THR A 455 -25.92 13.36 -2.61
CA THR A 455 -26.26 11.95 -2.35
C THR A 455 -27.38 11.86 -1.32
N HIS A 456 -28.34 10.99 -1.58
CA HIS A 456 -29.46 10.69 -0.70
C HIS A 456 -29.48 9.19 -0.39
N PHE A 457 -29.37 8.86 0.89
CA PHE A 457 -29.57 7.50 1.41
C PHE A 457 -30.98 7.40 1.99
N SER A 458 -31.70 6.37 1.58
CA SER A 458 -33.06 6.07 2.05
C SER A 458 -33.14 4.60 2.50
N GLU A 459 -34.34 4.09 2.77
CA GLU A 459 -34.59 2.66 3.02
C GLU A 459 -34.40 1.78 1.77
N SER A 460 -34.24 2.39 0.59
CA SER A 460 -33.95 1.68 -0.67
C SER A 460 -32.61 0.92 -0.60
N ILE A 461 -32.52 -0.18 -1.36
CA ILE A 461 -31.26 -0.91 -1.59
C ILE A 461 -30.25 -0.10 -2.42
N HIS A 462 -30.67 1.02 -3.02
CA HIS A 462 -29.81 1.94 -3.77
C HIS A 462 -29.53 3.24 -3.02
N ALA A 463 -28.27 3.68 -3.08
CA ALA A 463 -27.90 5.06 -2.90
C ALA A 463 -28.22 5.85 -4.18
N ARG A 464 -28.93 6.98 -4.04
CA ARG A 464 -29.23 7.89 -5.16
C ARG A 464 -28.29 9.07 -5.11
N THR A 465 -27.57 9.33 -6.19
CA THR A 465 -26.76 10.54 -6.33
C THR A 465 -27.22 11.36 -7.52
N HIS A 466 -27.56 12.62 -7.23
CA HIS A 466 -27.91 13.62 -8.22
C HIS A 466 -26.66 14.41 -8.59
N TYR A 467 -26.19 14.27 -9.83
CA TYR A 467 -25.06 15.00 -10.37
C TYR A 467 -25.52 16.14 -11.28
N ILE A 468 -24.85 17.29 -11.20
CA ILE A 468 -25.02 18.41 -12.13
C ILE A 468 -23.69 18.65 -12.84
N VAL A 469 -23.68 18.43 -14.15
CA VAL A 469 -22.51 18.59 -15.03
C VAL A 469 -22.70 19.86 -15.84
N ASN A 470 -22.00 20.94 -15.49
CA ASN A 470 -22.05 22.20 -16.25
C ASN A 470 -21.31 22.03 -17.58
N VAL A 471 -21.81 22.63 -18.66
CA VAL A 471 -21.25 22.54 -20.01
C VAL A 471 -21.38 23.88 -20.72
N GLU A 472 -20.56 24.14 -21.74
CA GLU A 472 -20.67 25.39 -22.52
C GLU A 472 -21.97 25.43 -23.34
N ASN A 473 -22.27 24.32 -24.03
CA ASN A 473 -23.49 24.15 -24.79
C ASN A 473 -23.92 22.69 -24.72
N ALA A 474 -24.92 22.41 -23.90
CA ALA A 474 -25.43 21.05 -23.79
C ALA A 474 -25.98 20.55 -25.12
N GLU A 475 -26.54 21.41 -25.98
CA GLU A 475 -27.15 21.01 -27.27
C GLU A 475 -26.17 20.35 -28.24
N SER A 476 -24.91 20.78 -28.23
CA SER A 476 -23.88 20.24 -29.12
C SER A 476 -23.28 18.92 -28.65
N VAL A 477 -23.61 18.45 -27.45
CA VAL A 477 -23.06 17.20 -26.89
C VAL A 477 -23.98 16.03 -27.25
N GLU A 478 -23.52 15.15 -28.12
CA GLU A 478 -24.16 13.85 -28.37
C GLU A 478 -23.70 12.84 -27.30
N TYR A 479 -24.64 12.07 -26.76
CA TYR A 479 -24.36 11.07 -25.72
C TYR A 479 -25.26 9.86 -25.88
N ASP A 480 -24.74 8.68 -25.50
CA ASP A 480 -25.51 7.45 -25.38
C ASP A 480 -25.54 7.01 -23.91
N VAL A 481 -26.74 6.96 -23.34
CA VAL A 481 -26.96 6.58 -21.94
C VAL A 481 -26.48 5.15 -21.67
N ASN A 482 -26.62 4.23 -22.63
CA ASN A 482 -26.24 2.83 -22.42
C ASN A 482 -24.73 2.66 -22.31
N THR A 483 -23.97 3.36 -23.16
CA THR A 483 -22.50 3.40 -23.10
C THR A 483 -22.01 3.96 -21.76
N ILE A 484 -22.54 5.12 -21.33
CA ILE A 484 -22.14 5.73 -20.05
C ILE A 484 -22.52 4.82 -18.88
N GLU A 485 -23.73 4.22 -18.89
CA GLU A 485 -24.16 3.29 -17.84
C GLU A 485 -23.27 2.03 -17.79
N GLY A 486 -22.75 1.56 -18.92
CA GLY A 486 -21.77 0.48 -19.00
C GLY A 486 -20.46 0.82 -18.28
N GLU A 487 -19.90 1.99 -18.55
CA GLU A 487 -18.69 2.49 -17.87
C GLU A 487 -18.91 2.71 -16.36
N LEU A 488 -20.08 3.22 -15.97
CA LEU A 488 -20.43 3.37 -14.55
C LEU A 488 -20.54 2.01 -13.84
N ARG A 489 -21.04 0.97 -14.53
CA ARG A 489 -21.07 -0.41 -14.01
C ARG A 489 -19.67 -0.99 -13.86
N GLU A 490 -18.82 -0.84 -14.87
CA GLU A 490 -17.44 -1.29 -14.83
C GLU A 490 -16.66 -0.60 -13.70
N ALA A 491 -16.90 0.70 -13.51
CA ALA A 491 -16.32 1.46 -12.42
C ALA A 491 -16.72 0.96 -11.02
N ALA A 492 -17.87 0.32 -10.89
CA ALA A 492 -18.43 -0.17 -9.62
C ALA A 492 -18.13 -1.64 -9.32
N ARG A 493 -17.48 -2.37 -10.22
CA ARG A 493 -17.09 -3.76 -9.97
C ARG A 493 -16.14 -3.84 -8.78
N SER A 494 -16.40 -4.78 -7.88
CA SER A 494 -15.54 -5.00 -6.72
C SER A 494 -14.28 -5.78 -7.12
N TRP A 495 -13.26 -5.70 -6.29
CA TRP A 495 -12.05 -6.52 -6.44
C TRP A 495 -12.40 -8.02 -6.42
N ASN A 496 -13.34 -8.42 -5.57
CA ASN A 496 -13.82 -9.81 -5.47
C ASN A 496 -14.54 -10.28 -6.74
N ASP A 497 -15.36 -9.43 -7.38
CA ASP A 497 -16.02 -9.78 -8.64
C ASP A 497 -14.99 -10.04 -9.74
N ASN A 498 -13.94 -9.21 -9.79
CA ASN A 498 -12.85 -9.37 -10.75
C ASN A 498 -11.98 -10.60 -10.44
N LEU A 499 -11.79 -10.92 -9.15
CA LEU A 499 -11.08 -12.13 -8.73
C LEU A 499 -11.85 -13.39 -9.15
N LEU A 500 -13.16 -13.42 -8.92
CA LEU A 500 -14.01 -14.57 -9.29
C LEU A 500 -13.94 -14.85 -10.79
N ASP A 501 -14.03 -13.82 -11.64
CA ASP A 501 -13.91 -13.97 -13.08
C ASP A 501 -12.52 -14.45 -13.51
N ALA A 502 -11.46 -13.90 -12.89
CA ALA A 502 -10.09 -14.32 -13.16
C ALA A 502 -9.86 -15.79 -12.76
N LEU A 503 -10.41 -16.23 -11.63
CA LEU A 503 -10.36 -17.62 -11.17
C LEU A 503 -11.10 -18.56 -12.12
N LYS A 504 -12.30 -18.19 -12.59
CA LYS A 504 -13.06 -18.97 -13.58
C LYS A 504 -12.32 -19.09 -14.91
N SER A 505 -11.65 -18.03 -15.34
CA SER A 505 -10.86 -18.04 -16.57
C SER A 505 -9.66 -18.99 -16.50
N GLU A 506 -8.98 -19.08 -15.35
CA GLU A 506 -7.75 -19.88 -15.22
C GLU A 506 -8.03 -21.35 -14.83
N PHE A 507 -9.02 -21.58 -13.95
CA PHE A 507 -9.30 -22.90 -13.37
C PHE A 507 -10.56 -23.57 -13.94
N GLY A 508 -11.26 -22.91 -14.86
CA GLY A 508 -12.56 -23.34 -15.37
C GLY A 508 -13.72 -22.93 -14.44
N GLU A 509 -14.96 -23.07 -14.94
CA GLU A 509 -16.14 -22.51 -14.27
C GLU A 509 -16.42 -23.16 -12.90
N ASP A 510 -16.38 -24.49 -12.81
CA ASP A 510 -16.68 -25.22 -11.56
C ASP A 510 -15.63 -24.95 -10.47
N HIS A 511 -14.35 -25.25 -10.76
CA HIS A 511 -13.28 -25.11 -9.77
C HIS A 511 -12.95 -23.64 -9.46
N GLY A 512 -13.05 -22.75 -10.45
CA GLY A 512 -12.88 -21.31 -10.24
C GLY A 512 -13.97 -20.72 -9.33
N THR A 513 -15.20 -21.22 -9.40
CA THR A 513 -16.27 -20.80 -8.50
C THR A 513 -16.02 -21.29 -7.06
N GLU A 514 -15.59 -22.55 -6.89
CA GLU A 514 -15.22 -23.11 -5.59
C GLU A 514 -14.11 -22.30 -4.92
N LEU A 515 -13.03 -22.01 -5.65
CA LEU A 515 -11.94 -21.16 -5.15
C LEU A 515 -12.41 -19.72 -4.87
N GLY A 516 -13.28 -19.18 -5.71
CA GLY A 516 -13.86 -17.84 -5.52
C GLY A 516 -14.61 -17.73 -4.20
N THR A 517 -15.45 -18.72 -3.87
CA THR A 517 -16.15 -18.79 -2.58
C THR A 517 -15.16 -18.93 -1.42
N LYS A 518 -14.19 -19.85 -1.54
CA LYS A 518 -13.18 -20.10 -0.50
C LYS A 518 -12.35 -18.85 -0.16
N TYR A 519 -12.10 -17.98 -1.13
CA TYR A 519 -11.22 -16.81 -0.98
C TYR A 519 -11.94 -15.45 -0.92
N GLU A 520 -13.27 -15.41 -1.03
CA GLU A 520 -14.07 -14.17 -1.13
C GLU A 520 -13.76 -13.13 -0.05
N ASN A 521 -13.53 -13.59 1.19
CA ASN A 521 -13.22 -12.74 2.34
C ASN A 521 -11.84 -13.05 2.95
N ALA A 522 -10.99 -13.74 2.21
CA ALA A 522 -9.73 -14.25 2.73
C ALA A 522 -8.61 -13.22 2.76
N PHE A 523 -8.63 -12.24 1.84
CA PHE A 523 -7.57 -11.27 1.66
C PHE A 523 -7.77 -10.01 2.50
N PRO A 524 -6.70 -9.47 3.12
CA PRO A 524 -6.77 -8.21 3.85
C PRO A 524 -6.91 -7.02 2.89
N ALA A 525 -7.48 -5.90 3.38
CA ALA A 525 -7.70 -4.70 2.58
C ALA A 525 -6.42 -4.11 1.96
N GLY A 526 -5.27 -4.22 2.64
CA GLY A 526 -3.98 -3.77 2.10
C GLY A 526 -3.58 -4.55 0.83
N TYR A 527 -3.68 -5.88 0.88
CA TYR A 527 -3.41 -6.74 -0.27
C TYR A 527 -4.30 -6.41 -1.47
N MET A 528 -5.62 -6.25 -1.24
CA MET A 528 -6.58 -5.90 -2.31
C MET A 528 -6.35 -4.49 -2.89
N ALA A 529 -5.69 -3.60 -2.15
CA ALA A 529 -5.37 -2.26 -2.62
C ALA A 529 -4.14 -2.24 -3.55
N GLU A 530 -3.19 -3.16 -3.34
CA GLU A 530 -1.89 -3.21 -4.01
C GLU A 530 -1.81 -4.28 -5.11
N THR A 531 -2.60 -5.34 -5.01
CA THR A 531 -2.53 -6.48 -5.94
C THR A 531 -3.74 -6.54 -6.86
N ASN A 532 -3.49 -6.68 -8.17
CA ASN A 532 -4.52 -6.93 -9.16
C ASN A 532 -5.12 -8.36 -8.99
N PRO A 533 -6.45 -8.54 -9.05
CA PRO A 533 -7.09 -9.85 -9.03
C PRO A 533 -6.46 -10.92 -9.92
N ALA A 534 -5.97 -10.57 -11.12
CA ALA A 534 -5.29 -11.52 -12.01
C ALA A 534 -3.98 -12.07 -11.42
N THR A 535 -3.21 -11.24 -10.72
CA THR A 535 -2.00 -11.66 -9.99
C THR A 535 -2.36 -12.52 -8.79
N SER A 536 -3.48 -12.23 -8.12
CA SER A 536 -3.96 -13.00 -6.97
C SER A 536 -4.35 -14.43 -7.32
N VAL A 537 -4.74 -14.71 -8.56
CA VAL A 537 -4.94 -16.08 -9.06
C VAL A 537 -3.65 -16.91 -8.95
N LEU A 538 -2.48 -16.32 -9.26
CA LEU A 538 -1.18 -16.99 -9.13
C LEU A 538 -0.82 -17.21 -7.65
N ASP A 539 -1.09 -16.22 -6.80
CA ASP A 539 -0.86 -16.34 -5.36
C ASP A 539 -1.74 -17.45 -4.76
N ILE A 540 -3.01 -17.56 -5.19
CA ILE A 540 -3.91 -18.65 -4.82
C ILE A 540 -3.35 -20.00 -5.26
N ARG A 541 -2.84 -20.13 -6.49
CA ARG A 541 -2.19 -21.36 -6.97
C ARG A 541 -1.05 -21.81 -6.05
N HIS A 542 -0.15 -20.88 -5.70
CA HIS A 542 0.97 -21.21 -4.81
C HIS A 542 0.49 -21.58 -3.41
N MET A 543 -0.50 -20.88 -2.89
CA MET A 543 -1.13 -21.17 -1.60
C MET A 543 -1.83 -22.53 -1.54
N GLU A 544 -2.52 -22.94 -2.61
CA GLU A 544 -3.18 -24.25 -2.70
C GLU A 544 -2.19 -25.40 -2.91
N SER A 545 -0.97 -25.13 -3.36
CA SER A 545 0.08 -26.16 -3.48
C SER A 545 0.75 -26.54 -2.14
N LEU A 546 0.53 -25.74 -1.08
CA LEU A 546 1.12 -25.95 0.23
C LEU A 546 0.51 -27.15 0.96
N SER A 547 1.34 -27.94 1.64
CA SER A 547 0.93 -29.06 2.50
C SER A 547 1.82 -29.17 3.73
N GLU A 548 1.47 -30.02 4.71
CA GLU A 548 2.37 -30.26 5.86
C GLU A 548 3.74 -30.82 5.47
N LYS A 549 3.83 -31.56 4.34
CA LYS A 549 5.10 -32.08 3.80
C LYS A 549 5.87 -31.04 3.00
N SER A 550 5.19 -30.02 2.47
CA SER A 550 5.77 -28.94 1.67
C SER A 550 5.11 -27.62 2.10
N PRO A 551 5.50 -27.08 3.27
CA PRO A 551 4.83 -25.91 3.86
C PRO A 551 5.27 -24.59 3.24
N LEU A 552 6.20 -24.62 2.29
CA LEU A 552 6.83 -23.46 1.66
C LEU A 552 6.66 -23.50 0.14
N SER A 553 6.25 -22.38 -0.44
CA SER A 553 6.27 -22.12 -1.88
C SER A 553 6.79 -20.71 -2.11
N MET A 554 7.31 -20.41 -3.30
CA MET A 554 7.89 -19.10 -3.59
C MET A 554 7.77 -18.72 -5.06
N ILE A 555 7.75 -17.42 -5.34
CA ILE A 555 7.79 -16.89 -6.71
C ILE A 555 8.73 -15.69 -6.79
N LEU A 556 9.70 -15.75 -7.71
CA LEU A 556 10.50 -14.61 -8.14
C LEU A 556 9.94 -14.07 -9.45
N TYR A 557 9.70 -12.77 -9.54
CA TYR A 557 9.14 -12.11 -10.72
C TYR A 557 9.64 -10.65 -10.83
N ARG A 558 9.38 -10.00 -11.96
CA ARG A 558 9.65 -8.58 -12.18
C ARG A 558 8.32 -7.82 -12.21
N PRO A 559 8.09 -6.82 -11.34
CA PRO A 559 6.88 -6.02 -11.37
C PRO A 559 6.82 -5.15 -12.65
N GLN A 560 5.64 -5.01 -13.26
CA GLN A 560 5.47 -4.18 -14.47
C GLN A 560 5.25 -2.69 -14.15
N GLU A 561 4.67 -2.38 -12.98
CA GLU A 561 4.16 -1.05 -12.64
C GLU A 561 5.20 -0.18 -11.89
N THR A 562 6.27 -0.79 -11.37
CA THR A 562 7.21 -0.15 -10.45
C THR A 562 8.57 0.07 -11.13
N LEU A 563 8.93 1.34 -11.38
CA LEU A 563 10.23 1.72 -11.96
C LEU A 563 11.38 1.74 -10.93
N SER A 564 11.07 1.65 -9.64
CA SER A 564 12.04 1.79 -8.53
C SER A 564 12.57 0.46 -7.97
N CYS A 565 11.98 -0.67 -8.37
CA CYS A 565 12.38 -2.01 -7.92
C CYS A 565 12.52 -2.94 -9.13
N ASP A 566 13.64 -3.66 -9.21
CA ASP A 566 13.97 -4.49 -10.39
C ASP A 566 13.45 -5.94 -10.27
N LEU A 567 13.19 -6.40 -9.05
CA LEU A 567 12.74 -7.75 -8.72
C LEU A 567 11.81 -7.76 -7.50
N SER A 568 10.81 -8.63 -7.54
CA SER A 568 9.95 -8.94 -6.38
C SER A 568 9.99 -10.45 -6.09
N PHE A 569 9.97 -10.81 -4.81
CA PHE A 569 9.98 -12.20 -4.35
C PHE A 569 8.87 -12.41 -3.32
N LYS A 570 7.95 -13.33 -3.61
CA LYS A 570 6.92 -13.75 -2.65
C LYS A 570 7.27 -15.09 -2.05
N LEU A 571 7.17 -15.17 -0.73
CA LEU A 571 7.28 -16.40 0.05
C LEU A 571 5.90 -16.75 0.62
N PHE A 572 5.43 -17.96 0.34
CA PHE A 572 4.15 -18.48 0.83
C PHE A 572 4.41 -19.52 1.91
N HIS A 573 3.76 -19.37 3.06
CA HIS A 573 3.93 -20.27 4.19
C HIS A 573 2.60 -20.76 4.77
N LEU A 574 2.56 -22.05 5.12
CA LEU A 574 1.40 -22.67 5.77
C LEU A 574 1.45 -22.44 7.30
N ASN A 575 0.32 -22.04 7.88
CA ASN A 575 0.02 -21.90 9.32
C ASN A 575 0.84 -20.91 10.16
N LYS A 576 2.12 -20.71 9.85
CA LYS A 576 3.03 -19.80 10.57
C LYS A 576 3.75 -18.90 9.57
N PRO A 577 4.00 -17.63 9.90
CA PRO A 577 4.85 -16.78 9.09
C PRO A 577 6.31 -17.24 9.19
N ALA A 578 7.07 -17.10 8.11
CA ALA A 578 8.52 -17.22 8.16
C ALA A 578 9.11 -16.04 8.95
N ALA A 579 10.13 -16.28 9.78
CA ALA A 579 10.79 -15.21 10.51
C ALA A 579 11.72 -14.43 9.56
N LEU A 580 11.68 -13.10 9.65
CA LEU A 580 12.50 -12.23 8.81
C LEU A 580 14.00 -12.41 9.05
N SER A 581 14.38 -12.72 10.29
CA SER A 581 15.76 -13.07 10.64
C SER A 581 16.30 -14.27 9.85
N ASP A 582 15.41 -15.12 9.35
CA ASP A 582 15.78 -16.33 8.63
C ASP A 582 15.83 -16.05 7.12
N VAL A 583 14.90 -15.23 6.60
CA VAL A 583 14.77 -14.94 5.17
C VAL A 583 15.74 -13.86 4.68
N LEU A 584 15.87 -12.74 5.40
CA LEU A 584 16.65 -11.59 4.94
C LEU A 584 18.13 -11.93 4.69
N PRO A 585 18.84 -12.66 5.58
CA PRO A 585 20.23 -13.03 5.31
C PRO A 585 20.39 -13.90 4.05
N MET A 586 19.41 -14.76 3.75
CA MET A 586 19.44 -15.60 2.54
C MET A 586 19.34 -14.73 1.28
N LEU A 587 18.38 -13.81 1.22
CA LEU A 587 18.23 -12.88 0.08
C LEU A 587 19.46 -11.99 -0.09
N GLU A 588 20.02 -11.49 1.02
CA GLU A 588 21.24 -10.67 0.98
C GLU A 588 22.46 -11.41 0.46
N ASN A 589 22.65 -12.65 0.90
CA ASN A 589 23.73 -13.54 0.45
C ASN A 589 23.55 -14.02 -0.99
N MET A 590 22.31 -14.07 -1.49
CA MET A 590 21.98 -14.30 -2.89
C MET A 590 22.16 -13.07 -3.78
N GLY A 591 22.70 -11.96 -3.25
CA GLY A 591 23.09 -10.79 -4.04
C GLY A 591 21.98 -9.75 -4.21
N LEU A 592 20.94 -9.79 -3.38
CA LEU A 592 19.82 -8.84 -3.41
C LEU A 592 19.87 -7.87 -2.23
N SER A 593 19.40 -6.65 -2.43
CA SER A 593 19.12 -5.68 -1.37
C SER A 593 17.61 -5.57 -1.23
N VAL A 594 17.09 -5.84 -0.03
CA VAL A 594 15.65 -5.73 0.26
C VAL A 594 15.33 -4.27 0.56
N MET A 595 14.41 -3.69 -0.22
CA MET A 595 13.99 -2.29 -0.09
C MET A 595 12.74 -2.16 0.78
N GLU A 596 11.77 -3.05 0.56
CA GLU A 596 10.50 -3.06 1.26
C GLU A 596 10.03 -4.50 1.48
N GLU A 597 9.25 -4.69 2.53
CA GLU A 597 8.64 -5.95 2.92
C GLU A 597 7.17 -5.70 3.24
N THR A 598 6.28 -6.51 2.69
CA THR A 598 4.86 -6.45 3.02
C THR A 598 4.31 -7.85 3.38
N PRO A 599 3.97 -8.08 4.67
CA PRO A 599 3.37 -9.33 5.11
C PRO A 599 1.83 -9.29 4.97
N TYR A 600 1.26 -10.33 4.38
CA TYR A 600 -0.18 -10.54 4.30
C TYR A 600 -0.59 -11.86 4.95
N ARG A 601 -1.55 -11.77 5.87
CA ARG A 601 -2.23 -12.93 6.45
C ARG A 601 -3.50 -13.20 5.65
N VAL A 602 -3.54 -14.31 4.95
CA VAL A 602 -4.70 -14.77 4.15
C VAL A 602 -5.43 -15.85 4.93
N SER A 603 -6.74 -15.68 5.12
CA SER A 603 -7.59 -16.63 5.87
C SER A 603 -8.71 -17.18 4.97
N PRO A 604 -8.41 -18.16 4.11
CA PRO A 604 -9.43 -18.85 3.32
C PRO A 604 -10.46 -19.54 4.22
N GLU A 605 -11.62 -19.89 3.66
CA GLU A 605 -12.61 -20.68 4.37
C GLU A 605 -12.05 -22.07 4.77
N GLY A 606 -12.13 -22.39 6.07
CA GLY A 606 -11.46 -23.52 6.72
C GLY A 606 -10.33 -23.06 7.67
N ASP A 607 -10.03 -23.83 8.73
CA ASP A 607 -9.08 -23.43 9.79
C ASP A 607 -7.59 -23.33 9.36
N VAL A 608 -7.31 -23.20 8.07
CA VAL A 608 -5.96 -23.15 7.49
C VAL A 608 -5.59 -21.70 7.20
N VAL A 609 -4.63 -21.16 7.95
CA VAL A 609 -4.11 -19.80 7.72
C VAL A 609 -2.91 -19.88 6.79
N ARG A 610 -2.86 -18.98 5.81
CA ARG A 610 -1.75 -18.87 4.86
C ARG A 610 -1.10 -17.49 4.97
N PHE A 611 0.21 -17.44 4.83
CA PHE A 611 0.98 -16.20 4.88
C PHE A 611 1.65 -15.94 3.54
N ILE A 612 1.63 -14.69 3.10
CA ILE A 612 2.39 -14.18 1.97
C ILE A 612 3.36 -13.15 2.53
N LEU A 613 4.65 -13.30 2.29
CA LEU A 613 5.66 -12.28 2.53
C LEU A 613 6.15 -11.82 1.17
N ASP A 614 5.80 -10.59 0.79
CA ASP A 614 6.24 -9.98 -0.47
C ASP A 614 7.44 -9.07 -0.20
N PHE A 615 8.51 -9.24 -0.98
CA PHE A 615 9.76 -8.50 -0.86
C PHE A 615 10.04 -7.76 -2.16
N ASP A 616 10.18 -6.45 -2.07
CA ASP A 616 10.67 -5.62 -3.17
C ASP A 616 12.17 -5.42 -3.04
N MET A 617 12.89 -5.71 -4.13
CA MET A 617 14.33 -5.90 -4.08
C MET A 617 15.04 -5.31 -5.30
N VAL A 618 16.31 -4.99 -5.08
CA VAL A 618 17.23 -4.53 -6.12
C VAL A 618 18.49 -5.39 -6.11
N PRO A 619 18.96 -5.90 -7.26
CA PRO A 619 20.25 -6.56 -7.38
C PRO A 619 21.40 -5.67 -6.89
N LYS A 620 22.32 -6.24 -6.12
CA LYS A 620 23.56 -5.53 -5.70
C LYS A 620 24.51 -5.33 -6.88
N SER A 621 24.48 -6.24 -7.86
CA SER A 621 25.25 -6.12 -9.10
C SER A 621 24.50 -5.28 -10.13
N LYS A 622 25.24 -4.55 -10.97
CA LYS A 622 24.69 -3.79 -12.12
C LYS A 622 24.70 -4.59 -13.43
N GLU A 623 25.13 -5.84 -13.40
CA GLU A 623 25.11 -6.70 -14.59
C GLU A 623 23.67 -7.08 -14.95
N GLU A 624 23.35 -7.01 -16.25
CA GLU A 624 22.06 -7.46 -16.76
C GLU A 624 21.99 -8.99 -16.72
N PHE A 625 20.83 -9.52 -16.31
CA PHE A 625 20.53 -10.95 -16.31
C PHE A 625 19.13 -11.21 -16.85
N GLU A 626 18.95 -12.38 -17.46
CA GLU A 626 17.66 -12.84 -17.95
C GLU A 626 16.92 -13.61 -16.85
N LEU A 627 15.86 -13.00 -16.30
CA LEU A 627 15.10 -13.57 -15.18
C LEU A 627 14.54 -14.97 -15.48
N SER A 628 14.16 -15.21 -16.73
CA SER A 628 13.60 -16.51 -17.15
C SER A 628 14.58 -17.67 -17.01
N GLU A 629 15.88 -17.42 -17.17
CA GLU A 629 16.93 -18.43 -17.05
C GLU A 629 17.31 -18.70 -15.59
N ILE A 630 17.31 -17.66 -14.76
CA ILE A 630 17.77 -17.75 -13.36
C ILE A 630 16.67 -18.12 -12.37
N LYS A 631 15.39 -17.88 -12.69
CA LYS A 631 14.27 -17.99 -11.75
C LYS A 631 14.24 -19.33 -11.02
N ASN A 632 14.33 -20.43 -11.77
CA ASN A 632 14.27 -21.77 -11.20
C ASN A 632 15.50 -22.08 -10.34
N ASN A 633 16.70 -21.70 -10.81
CA ASN A 633 17.95 -21.91 -10.07
C ASN A 633 17.97 -21.12 -8.76
N PHE A 634 17.46 -19.87 -8.77
CA PHE A 634 17.31 -19.04 -7.59
C PHE A 634 16.34 -19.67 -6.59
N GLN A 635 15.15 -20.06 -7.02
CA GLN A 635 14.13 -20.64 -6.14
C GLN A 635 14.60 -21.96 -5.53
N GLU A 636 15.21 -22.83 -6.33
CA GLU A 636 15.76 -24.09 -5.85
C GLU A 636 16.89 -23.85 -4.86
N ALA A 637 17.81 -22.92 -5.14
CA ALA A 637 18.89 -22.60 -4.22
C ALA A 637 18.39 -22.03 -2.90
N PHE A 638 17.43 -21.10 -2.94
CA PHE A 638 16.79 -20.56 -1.74
C PHE A 638 16.17 -21.68 -0.92
N PHE A 639 15.42 -22.59 -1.55
CA PHE A 639 14.83 -23.74 -0.88
C PHE A 639 15.88 -24.66 -0.24
N ARG A 640 16.98 -24.97 -0.95
CA ARG A 640 18.07 -25.83 -0.44
C ARG A 640 18.81 -25.19 0.74
N VAL A 641 19.01 -23.87 0.71
CA VAL A 641 19.56 -23.12 1.85
C VAL A 641 18.58 -23.13 3.03
N TRP A 642 17.28 -22.95 2.77
CA TRP A 642 16.22 -22.98 3.78
C TRP A 642 16.16 -24.29 4.56
N ILE A 643 16.29 -25.44 3.88
CA ILE A 643 16.29 -26.77 4.52
C ILE A 643 17.67 -27.20 5.03
N GLY A 644 18.71 -26.38 4.88
CA GLY A 644 20.07 -26.64 5.38
C GLY A 644 20.93 -27.57 4.51
N GLU A 645 20.52 -27.85 3.26
CA GLU A 645 21.27 -28.65 2.29
C GLU A 645 22.29 -27.82 1.48
N ALA A 646 22.28 -26.49 1.63
CA ALA A 646 23.29 -25.59 1.10
C ALA A 646 23.67 -24.54 2.15
N GLU A 647 24.91 -24.02 2.10
CA GLU A 647 25.35 -22.96 3.00
C GLU A 647 24.74 -21.60 2.65
N ASN A 648 24.46 -20.79 3.67
CA ASN A 648 23.97 -19.42 3.53
C ASN A 648 25.15 -18.42 3.60
N ASP A 649 25.86 -18.23 2.49
CA ASP A 649 27.00 -17.31 2.39
C ASP A 649 27.03 -16.58 1.05
N GLY A 650 27.97 -15.63 0.89
CA GLY A 650 28.03 -14.74 -0.27
C GLY A 650 28.33 -15.42 -1.60
N PHE A 651 28.77 -16.69 -1.60
CA PHE A 651 28.87 -17.47 -2.84
C PHE A 651 27.50 -17.65 -3.52
N ASN A 652 26.40 -17.61 -2.76
CA ASN A 652 25.05 -17.74 -3.32
C ASN A 652 24.69 -16.59 -4.29
N SER A 653 25.36 -15.44 -4.19
CA SER A 653 25.19 -14.34 -5.13
C SER A 653 25.56 -14.71 -6.57
N LEU A 654 26.41 -15.72 -6.74
CA LEU A 654 26.77 -16.23 -8.06
C LEU A 654 25.57 -16.82 -8.80
N ILE A 655 24.55 -17.32 -8.11
CA ILE A 655 23.34 -17.85 -8.79
C ILE A 655 22.69 -16.74 -9.62
N LEU A 656 22.63 -15.52 -9.07
CA LEU A 656 22.05 -14.36 -9.75
C LEU A 656 22.96 -13.85 -10.88
N THR A 657 24.27 -13.70 -10.63
CA THR A 657 25.20 -13.07 -11.59
C THR A 657 25.70 -14.02 -12.68
N THR A 658 25.75 -15.32 -12.39
CA THR A 658 26.32 -16.32 -13.30
C THR A 658 25.29 -17.24 -13.94
N GLY A 659 24.10 -17.39 -13.33
CA GLY A 659 23.10 -18.39 -13.71
C GLY A 659 23.43 -19.83 -13.27
N LEU A 660 24.53 -20.04 -12.55
CA LEU A 660 24.90 -21.34 -11.98
C LEU A 660 23.84 -21.83 -10.98
N ASN A 661 23.70 -23.15 -10.88
CA ASN A 661 22.88 -23.79 -9.85
C ASN A 661 23.63 -23.91 -8.51
N TRP A 662 22.90 -24.20 -7.44
CA TRP A 662 23.46 -24.27 -6.08
C TRP A 662 24.57 -25.32 -5.91
N ARG A 663 24.54 -26.42 -6.67
CA ARG A 663 25.57 -27.48 -6.59
C ARG A 663 26.87 -27.03 -7.26
N GLU A 664 26.78 -26.36 -8.40
CA GLU A 664 27.94 -25.77 -9.10
C GLU A 664 28.62 -24.73 -8.21
N VAL A 665 27.83 -23.86 -7.58
CA VAL A 665 28.34 -22.90 -6.57
C VAL A 665 29.00 -23.62 -5.40
N SER A 666 28.43 -24.75 -4.95
CA SER A 666 29.04 -25.57 -3.89
C SER A 666 30.40 -26.15 -4.26
N VAL A 667 30.68 -26.42 -5.55
CA VAL A 667 32.04 -26.80 -6.00
C VAL A 667 33.00 -25.65 -5.76
N LEU A 668 32.66 -24.43 -6.20
CA LEU A 668 33.52 -23.26 -6.01
C LEU A 668 33.76 -22.95 -4.52
N ARG A 669 32.72 -23.11 -3.69
CA ARG A 669 32.81 -22.97 -2.24
C ARG A 669 33.73 -24.04 -1.62
N ALA A 670 33.58 -25.30 -2.00
CA ALA A 670 34.39 -26.40 -1.48
C ALA A 670 35.88 -26.24 -1.81
N ILE A 671 36.20 -25.68 -2.98
CA ILE A 671 37.58 -25.32 -3.36
C ILE A 671 38.13 -24.26 -2.42
N SER A 672 37.39 -23.18 -2.16
CA SER A 672 37.79 -22.13 -1.21
C SER A 672 38.10 -22.69 0.18
N LYS A 673 37.21 -23.54 0.71
CA LYS A 673 37.39 -24.16 2.04
C LYS A 673 38.67 -24.99 2.10
N TYR A 674 39.00 -25.76 1.05
CA TYR A 674 40.27 -26.48 0.98
C TYR A 674 41.48 -25.54 0.88
N LEU A 675 41.39 -24.49 0.05
CA LEU A 675 42.48 -23.53 -0.12
C LEU A 675 42.86 -22.87 1.22
N TRP A 676 41.89 -22.52 2.08
CA TRP A 676 42.18 -22.04 3.43
C TRP A 676 42.97 -23.05 4.28
N GLN A 677 42.61 -24.33 4.21
CA GLN A 677 43.31 -25.40 4.92
C GLN A 677 44.78 -25.60 4.48
N ILE A 678 45.19 -25.02 3.35
CA ILE A 678 46.59 -25.00 2.88
C ILE A 678 47.27 -23.63 3.02
N GLY A 679 46.66 -22.69 3.76
CA GLY A 679 47.25 -21.38 4.07
C GLY A 679 46.95 -20.29 3.04
N PHE A 680 45.85 -20.39 2.31
CA PHE A 680 45.39 -19.30 1.43
C PHE A 680 44.94 -18.09 2.26
N THR A 681 45.43 -16.89 1.94
CA THR A 681 45.32 -15.72 2.84
C THR A 681 44.13 -14.80 2.57
N PHE A 682 43.39 -15.02 1.49
CA PHE A 682 42.26 -14.16 1.11
C PHE A 682 41.01 -14.52 1.91
N THR A 683 40.25 -13.52 2.36
CA THR A 683 39.00 -13.74 3.11
C THR A 683 37.90 -14.29 2.20
N GLN A 684 36.91 -14.95 2.81
CA GLN A 684 35.73 -15.46 2.10
C GLN A 684 35.04 -14.37 1.27
N SER A 685 34.73 -13.24 1.90
CA SER A 685 34.09 -12.09 1.26
C SER A 685 34.88 -11.55 0.05
N TYR A 686 36.21 -11.60 0.09
CA TYR A 686 37.04 -11.12 -1.02
C TYR A 686 37.02 -12.09 -2.21
N ILE A 687 36.98 -13.40 -1.95
CA ILE A 687 36.83 -14.42 -3.00
C ILE A 687 35.44 -14.33 -3.64
N GLU A 688 34.38 -14.22 -2.82
CA GLU A 688 33.00 -14.05 -3.26
C GLU A 688 32.85 -12.79 -4.14
N SER A 689 33.41 -11.67 -3.70
CA SER A 689 33.43 -10.42 -4.48
C SER A 689 34.22 -10.54 -5.79
N THR A 690 35.32 -11.30 -5.78
CA THR A 690 36.14 -11.56 -6.98
C THR A 690 35.33 -12.30 -8.04
N PHE A 691 34.64 -13.38 -7.67
CA PHE A 691 33.80 -14.14 -8.61
C PHE A 691 32.53 -13.39 -9.00
N SER A 692 31.98 -12.56 -8.12
CA SER A 692 30.85 -11.68 -8.47
C SER A 692 31.24 -10.61 -9.49
N THR A 693 32.48 -10.09 -9.39
CA THR A 693 33.03 -9.11 -10.35
C THR A 693 33.40 -9.76 -11.69
N HIS A 694 33.86 -11.01 -11.65
CA HIS A 694 34.30 -11.77 -12.82
C HIS A 694 33.40 -13.00 -13.05
N ALA A 695 32.09 -12.76 -13.15
CA ALA A 695 31.06 -13.79 -13.28
C ALA A 695 31.34 -14.79 -14.42
N THR A 696 31.85 -14.30 -15.55
CA THR A 696 32.23 -15.15 -16.69
C THR A 696 33.35 -16.13 -16.35
N LEU A 697 34.36 -15.72 -15.57
CA LEU A 697 35.43 -16.62 -15.15
C LEU A 697 34.93 -17.68 -14.16
N ALA A 698 33.97 -17.35 -13.29
CA ALA A 698 33.31 -18.33 -12.42
C ALA A 698 32.61 -19.44 -13.23
N ARG A 699 31.83 -19.05 -14.26
CA ARG A 699 31.21 -20.02 -15.20
C ARG A 699 32.25 -20.89 -15.91
N MET A 700 33.34 -20.28 -16.38
CA MET A 700 34.40 -21.01 -17.08
C MET A 700 35.10 -22.03 -16.17
N LEU A 701 35.27 -21.74 -14.87
CA LEU A 701 35.83 -22.68 -13.91
C LEU A 701 34.92 -23.89 -13.67
N VAL A 702 33.60 -23.66 -13.56
CA VAL A 702 32.64 -24.77 -13.47
C VAL A 702 32.64 -25.60 -14.75
N ALA A 703 32.60 -24.96 -15.92
CA ALA A 703 32.69 -25.66 -17.19
C ALA A 703 34.01 -26.46 -17.32
N LEU A 704 35.13 -25.93 -16.83
CA LEU A 704 36.41 -26.64 -16.77
C LEU A 704 36.32 -27.89 -15.88
N PHE A 705 35.64 -27.80 -14.73
CA PHE A 705 35.39 -28.94 -13.85
C PHE A 705 34.51 -30.00 -14.53
N GLU A 706 33.44 -29.58 -15.22
CA GLU A 706 32.54 -30.49 -15.94
C GLU A 706 33.25 -31.23 -17.09
N LEU A 707 34.03 -30.50 -17.91
CA LEU A 707 34.81 -31.07 -19.01
C LEU A 707 35.83 -32.11 -18.55
N LYS A 708 36.20 -32.11 -17.27
CA LYS A 708 37.10 -33.10 -16.69
C LYS A 708 36.33 -34.28 -16.07
N PHE A 709 35.29 -34.03 -15.29
CA PHE A 709 34.71 -35.07 -14.43
C PHE A 709 33.31 -35.56 -14.82
N HIS A 710 32.62 -34.93 -15.77
CA HIS A 710 31.30 -35.40 -16.18
C HIS A 710 31.41 -36.77 -16.87
N PRO A 711 30.76 -37.84 -16.38
CA PRO A 711 30.95 -39.21 -16.89
C PRO A 711 30.73 -39.35 -18.40
N GLU A 712 29.77 -38.62 -18.95
CA GLU A 712 29.42 -38.66 -20.38
C GLU A 712 30.01 -37.52 -21.24
N LYS A 713 30.46 -36.42 -20.61
CA LYS A 713 30.92 -35.20 -21.32
C LYS A 713 32.40 -34.91 -21.14
N SER A 714 33.12 -35.75 -20.38
CA SER A 714 34.55 -35.56 -20.15
C SER A 714 35.31 -35.59 -21.47
N ASN A 715 36.07 -34.52 -21.73
CA ASN A 715 36.82 -34.35 -22.96
C ASN A 715 38.14 -33.59 -22.67
N MET A 716 39.24 -34.32 -22.68
CA MET A 716 40.56 -33.76 -22.34
C MET A 716 41.10 -32.76 -23.39
N GLU A 717 40.68 -32.86 -24.65
CA GLU A 717 41.08 -31.90 -25.68
C GLU A 717 40.37 -30.55 -25.47
N GLU A 718 39.06 -30.58 -25.25
CA GLU A 718 38.28 -29.39 -24.92
C GLU A 718 38.67 -28.79 -23.57
N TYR A 719 38.99 -29.64 -22.58
CA TYR A 719 39.55 -29.21 -21.30
C TYR A 719 40.82 -28.37 -21.49
N GLN A 720 41.75 -28.80 -22.34
CA GLN A 720 42.98 -28.04 -22.61
C GLN A 720 42.70 -26.72 -23.33
N LYS A 721 41.71 -26.70 -24.25
CA LYS A 721 41.24 -25.45 -24.89
C LYS A 721 40.62 -24.50 -23.87
N ALA A 722 39.80 -25.01 -22.96
CA ALA A 722 39.16 -24.23 -21.89
C ALA A 722 40.20 -23.61 -20.95
N ILE A 723 41.28 -24.31 -20.60
CA ILE A 723 42.41 -23.73 -19.85
C ILE A 723 42.99 -22.53 -20.60
N ASN A 724 43.28 -22.68 -21.89
CA ASN A 724 43.85 -21.58 -22.69
C ASN A 724 42.88 -20.38 -22.78
N SER A 725 41.58 -20.63 -22.88
CA SER A 725 40.55 -19.59 -22.85
C SER A 725 40.51 -18.86 -21.50
N ILE A 726 40.60 -19.60 -20.37
CA ILE A 726 40.69 -19.00 -19.02
C ILE A 726 41.96 -18.16 -18.91
N THR A 727 43.12 -18.67 -19.34
CA THR A 727 44.39 -17.92 -19.34
C THR A 727 44.28 -16.64 -20.17
N THR A 728 43.58 -16.68 -21.30
CA THR A 728 43.33 -15.49 -22.13
C THR A 728 42.43 -14.49 -21.41
N ALA A 729 41.33 -14.95 -20.81
CA ALA A 729 40.42 -14.10 -20.05
C ALA A 729 41.07 -13.52 -18.78
N LEU A 730 42.04 -14.21 -18.19
CA LEU A 730 42.82 -13.66 -17.07
C LEU A 730 43.65 -12.43 -17.44
N THR A 731 44.02 -12.26 -18.71
CA THR A 731 44.75 -11.05 -19.16
C THR A 731 43.93 -9.76 -19.01
N THR A 732 42.60 -9.86 -18.89
CA THR A 732 41.72 -8.70 -18.67
C THR A 732 41.51 -8.38 -17.19
N VAL A 733 42.02 -9.20 -16.26
CA VAL A 733 41.93 -8.98 -14.82
C VAL A 733 43.04 -8.01 -14.40
N SER A 734 42.68 -6.79 -14.02
CA SER A 734 43.63 -5.73 -13.67
C SER A 734 44.24 -5.87 -12.26
N ASN A 735 43.58 -6.61 -11.36
CA ASN A 735 44.03 -6.81 -9.98
C ASN A 735 44.79 -8.14 -9.84
N LEU A 736 46.06 -8.07 -9.41
CA LEU A 736 46.94 -9.23 -9.23
C LEU A 736 46.43 -10.24 -8.19
N ASP A 737 45.74 -9.79 -7.14
CA ASP A 737 45.20 -10.69 -6.13
C ASP A 737 43.99 -11.47 -6.65
N GLN A 738 43.15 -10.83 -7.47
CA GLN A 738 42.03 -11.50 -8.15
C GLN A 738 42.54 -12.56 -9.14
N ASP A 739 43.57 -12.22 -9.92
CA ASP A 739 44.26 -13.17 -10.80
C ASP A 739 44.80 -14.39 -10.03
N ARG A 740 45.47 -14.15 -8.89
CA ARG A 740 45.98 -15.22 -8.01
C ARG A 740 44.87 -16.13 -7.49
N ILE A 741 43.70 -15.58 -7.14
CA ILE A 741 42.54 -16.35 -6.71
C ILE A 741 42.09 -17.30 -7.80
N ILE A 742 41.84 -16.78 -9.00
CA ILE A 742 41.32 -17.57 -10.10
C ILE A 742 42.36 -18.62 -10.55
N ASN A 743 43.65 -18.26 -10.62
CA ASN A 743 44.72 -19.22 -10.93
C ASN A 743 44.82 -20.36 -9.92
N ARG A 744 44.62 -20.09 -8.62
CA ARG A 744 44.59 -21.14 -7.59
C ARG A 744 43.44 -22.12 -7.76
N TYR A 745 42.27 -21.65 -8.23
CA TYR A 745 41.15 -22.52 -8.59
C TYR A 745 41.47 -23.42 -9.78
N VAL A 746 42.12 -22.87 -10.82
CA VAL A 746 42.59 -23.66 -11.97
C VAL A 746 43.60 -24.73 -11.53
N GLU A 747 44.57 -24.37 -10.67
CA GLU A 747 45.52 -25.35 -10.09
C GLU A 747 44.81 -26.46 -9.31
N PHE A 748 43.80 -26.12 -8.50
CA PHE A 748 43.01 -27.11 -7.75
C PHE A 748 42.31 -28.09 -8.69
N ILE A 749 41.58 -27.59 -9.71
CA ILE A 749 40.87 -28.44 -10.67
C ILE A 749 41.86 -29.33 -11.45
N ASN A 750 43.04 -28.80 -11.79
CA ASN A 750 44.12 -29.56 -12.40
C ASN A 750 44.67 -30.67 -11.49
N ALA A 751 44.81 -30.39 -10.19
CA ALA A 751 45.30 -31.33 -9.19
C ALA A 751 44.29 -32.43 -8.83
N LEU A 752 43.00 -32.23 -9.13
CA LEU A 752 41.94 -33.18 -8.87
C LEU A 752 42.07 -34.42 -9.76
N VAL A 753 41.91 -35.61 -9.18
CA VAL A 753 41.98 -36.91 -9.89
C VAL A 753 40.72 -37.75 -9.80
N ARG A 754 39.86 -37.55 -8.78
CA ARG A 754 38.54 -38.20 -8.65
C ARG A 754 37.55 -37.30 -7.89
N THR A 755 36.26 -37.43 -8.21
CA THR A 755 35.16 -36.79 -7.46
C THR A 755 33.86 -37.59 -7.52
N ASN A 756 33.01 -37.48 -6.50
CA ASN A 756 31.68 -38.09 -6.44
C ASN A 756 30.55 -37.13 -6.88
N TYR A 757 30.86 -35.94 -7.40
CA TYR A 757 29.87 -34.89 -7.69
C TYR A 757 28.65 -35.37 -8.51
N TYR A 758 28.85 -36.31 -9.44
CA TYR A 758 27.80 -36.84 -10.31
C TYR A 758 27.08 -38.09 -9.77
N GLN A 759 27.42 -38.55 -8.56
CA GLN A 759 26.75 -39.69 -7.94
C GLN A 759 25.40 -39.32 -7.33
N THR A 760 24.45 -40.23 -7.49
CA THR A 760 23.15 -40.20 -6.82
C THR A 760 23.01 -41.34 -5.83
N ASP A 761 22.08 -41.21 -4.89
CA ASP A 761 21.59 -42.30 -4.06
C ASP A 761 20.61 -43.20 -4.83
N VAL A 762 20.06 -44.20 -4.14
CA VAL A 762 19.10 -45.18 -4.70
C VAL A 762 17.76 -44.55 -5.11
N GLN A 763 17.44 -43.36 -4.63
CA GLN A 763 16.21 -42.61 -4.95
C GLN A 763 16.43 -41.62 -6.10
N GLY A 764 17.66 -41.52 -6.62
CA GLY A 764 18.04 -40.58 -7.67
C GLY A 764 18.40 -39.18 -7.15
N ASN A 765 18.45 -38.97 -5.83
CA ASN A 765 18.89 -37.70 -5.26
C ASN A 765 20.42 -37.63 -5.27
N PHE A 766 20.98 -36.44 -5.47
CA PHE A 766 22.42 -36.26 -5.36
C PHE A 766 22.91 -36.47 -3.93
N LYS A 767 24.11 -37.05 -3.78
CA LYS A 767 24.72 -37.25 -2.47
C LYS A 767 25.05 -35.90 -1.80
N PRO A 768 24.84 -35.76 -0.47
CA PRO A 768 24.98 -34.48 0.24
C PRO A 768 26.44 -34.06 0.50
N GLN A 769 27.40 -34.99 0.40
CA GLN A 769 28.83 -34.70 0.52
C GLN A 769 29.53 -34.69 -0.86
N LEU A 770 30.36 -33.67 -1.09
CA LEU A 770 31.26 -33.54 -2.23
C LEU A 770 32.66 -33.99 -1.84
N SER A 771 33.19 -34.99 -2.55
CA SER A 771 34.49 -35.59 -2.28
C SER A 771 35.44 -35.31 -3.43
N PHE A 772 36.67 -34.98 -3.09
CA PHE A 772 37.72 -34.56 -4.01
C PHE A 772 39.03 -35.26 -3.64
N LYS A 773 39.50 -36.17 -4.50
CA LYS A 773 40.84 -36.75 -4.37
C LYS A 773 41.83 -35.93 -5.17
N LEU A 774 42.81 -35.36 -4.49
CA LEU A 774 43.75 -34.38 -5.04
C LEU A 774 45.17 -34.92 -5.01
N GLU A 775 46.00 -34.47 -5.95
CA GLU A 775 47.46 -34.55 -5.90
C GLU A 775 48.03 -33.20 -5.44
N PRO A 776 48.25 -32.97 -4.13
CA PRO A 776 48.54 -31.64 -3.60
C PRO A 776 49.85 -31.05 -4.13
N ALA A 777 50.79 -31.88 -4.60
CA ALA A 777 52.04 -31.44 -5.21
C ALA A 777 51.86 -30.60 -6.47
N LYS A 778 50.68 -30.66 -7.12
CA LYS A 778 50.33 -29.84 -8.29
C LYS A 778 49.79 -28.45 -7.92
N ILE A 779 49.52 -28.19 -6.63
CA ILE A 779 49.01 -26.91 -6.14
C ILE A 779 50.16 -26.11 -5.53
N THR A 780 50.31 -24.87 -5.96
CA THR A 780 51.42 -24.03 -5.50
C THR A 780 51.17 -23.55 -4.06
N GLY A 781 52.18 -23.64 -3.20
CA GLY A 781 52.13 -23.12 -1.83
C GLY A 781 51.60 -24.09 -0.78
N VAL A 782 51.36 -25.36 -1.11
CA VAL A 782 50.93 -26.38 -0.14
C VAL A 782 51.99 -26.57 0.97
N PRO A 783 51.59 -26.59 2.26
CA PRO A 783 52.51 -26.77 3.38
C PRO A 783 53.29 -28.10 3.32
N LYS A 784 54.59 -28.06 3.68
CA LYS A 784 55.47 -29.23 3.70
C LYS A 784 55.36 -30.04 5.02
N PRO A 785 55.57 -31.37 4.98
CA PRO A 785 55.78 -32.21 3.81
C PRO A 785 54.47 -32.40 3.04
N VAL A 786 54.57 -32.55 1.72
CA VAL A 786 53.39 -32.66 0.85
C VAL A 786 52.96 -34.13 0.79
N PRO A 787 51.73 -34.49 1.20
CA PRO A 787 51.20 -35.85 1.03
C PRO A 787 51.11 -36.24 -0.45
N LYS A 788 51.07 -37.53 -0.74
CA LYS A 788 50.84 -38.01 -2.11
C LYS A 788 49.42 -37.68 -2.58
N TYR A 789 48.44 -37.94 -1.72
CA TYR A 789 47.04 -37.61 -1.97
C TYR A 789 46.39 -36.97 -0.76
N ASP A 790 45.50 -36.01 -1.03
CA ASP A 790 44.52 -35.51 -0.07
C ASP A 790 43.13 -35.94 -0.55
N ILE A 791 42.34 -36.56 0.32
CA ILE A 791 40.90 -36.75 0.08
C ILE A 791 40.18 -35.67 0.89
N TRP A 792 39.71 -34.64 0.21
CA TRP A 792 38.92 -33.55 0.78
C TRP A 792 37.44 -33.88 0.63
N VAL A 793 36.68 -33.84 1.74
CA VAL A 793 35.23 -34.09 1.76
C VAL A 793 34.55 -32.87 2.35
N TYR A 794 33.67 -32.27 1.56
CA TYR A 794 32.94 -31.07 1.90
C TYR A 794 31.43 -31.37 1.96
N SER A 795 30.77 -30.88 3.01
CA SER A 795 29.31 -30.89 3.16
C SER A 795 28.90 -29.63 3.92
N PRO A 796 27.67 -29.11 3.76
CA PRO A 796 27.16 -28.05 4.64
C PRO A 796 27.21 -28.40 6.13
N ARG A 797 27.22 -29.69 6.48
CA ARG A 797 27.28 -30.16 7.88
C ARG A 797 28.70 -30.30 8.44
N PHE A 798 29.68 -30.63 7.61
CA PHE A 798 31.05 -30.90 8.06
C PHE A 798 32.10 -30.69 6.95
N GLU A 799 33.35 -30.58 7.36
CA GLU A 799 34.52 -30.57 6.47
C GLU A 799 35.53 -31.60 6.95
N GLY A 800 36.09 -32.38 6.02
CA GLY A 800 36.99 -33.48 6.34
C GLY A 800 38.14 -33.62 5.36
N VAL A 801 39.30 -34.04 5.86
CA VAL A 801 40.47 -34.32 5.03
C VAL A 801 41.13 -35.63 5.46
N HIS A 802 41.54 -36.45 4.50
CA HIS A 802 42.36 -37.64 4.73
C HIS A 802 43.64 -37.57 3.89
N LEU A 803 44.77 -37.40 4.58
CA LEU A 803 46.09 -37.21 4.02
C LEU A 803 46.82 -38.54 3.90
N ARG A 804 47.27 -38.89 2.69
CA ARG A 804 47.91 -40.18 2.38
C ARG A 804 49.32 -40.01 1.87
N SER A 805 50.27 -40.73 2.47
CA SER A 805 51.68 -40.71 2.02
C SER A 805 51.93 -41.62 0.81
N GLY A 806 50.96 -42.45 0.42
CA GLY A 806 51.08 -43.43 -0.65
C GLY A 806 49.74 -44.11 -0.98
N PRO A 807 49.70 -44.97 -2.01
CA PRO A 807 48.50 -45.68 -2.44
C PRO A 807 48.03 -46.76 -1.46
N VAL A 808 48.91 -47.30 -0.62
CA VAL A 808 48.53 -48.21 0.47
C VAL A 808 48.92 -47.54 1.78
N ALA A 809 47.96 -46.92 2.46
CA ALA A 809 48.20 -46.12 3.65
C ALA A 809 47.17 -46.41 4.75
N ARG A 810 47.60 -46.30 6.02
CA ARG A 810 46.74 -46.51 7.20
C ARG A 810 46.91 -45.41 8.23
N GLY A 811 45.80 -45.00 8.86
CA GLY A 811 45.79 -43.97 9.88
C GLY A 811 44.44 -43.77 10.55
N GLY A 812 44.47 -43.13 11.72
CA GLY A 812 43.24 -42.79 12.45
C GLY A 812 42.56 -41.51 11.95
N LEU A 813 41.26 -41.38 12.23
CA LEU A 813 40.44 -40.21 11.92
C LEU A 813 40.16 -39.40 13.19
N ARG A 814 40.57 -38.14 13.22
CA ARG A 814 40.35 -37.24 14.37
C ARG A 814 39.09 -36.39 14.19
N TRP A 815 38.27 -36.30 15.24
CA TRP A 815 37.29 -35.22 15.33
C TRP A 815 38.00 -33.99 15.92
N SER A 816 38.19 -32.97 15.09
CA SER A 816 38.89 -31.72 15.45
C SER A 816 37.91 -30.62 15.87
N ASP A 817 38.33 -29.80 16.82
CA ASP A 817 37.69 -28.56 17.27
C ASP A 817 38.31 -27.31 16.61
N ARG A 818 39.18 -27.48 15.60
CA ARG A 818 39.94 -26.42 14.92
C ARG A 818 39.46 -26.17 13.49
N PRO A 819 38.31 -25.51 13.26
CA PRO A 819 37.77 -25.32 11.91
C PRO A 819 38.73 -24.59 10.97
N GLU A 820 39.55 -23.66 11.47
CA GLU A 820 40.42 -22.82 10.64
C GLU A 820 41.66 -23.56 10.11
N ASP A 821 42.18 -24.57 10.82
CA ASP A 821 43.45 -25.21 10.46
C ASP A 821 43.57 -26.70 10.81
N PHE A 822 42.46 -27.44 10.92
CA PHE A 822 42.47 -28.87 11.23
C PHE A 822 43.32 -29.69 10.23
N ARG A 823 43.44 -29.29 8.96
CA ARG A 823 44.37 -29.98 8.04
C ARG A 823 45.82 -29.87 8.50
N THR A 824 46.24 -28.74 9.07
CA THR A 824 47.58 -28.57 9.65
C THR A 824 47.77 -29.45 10.88
N GLU A 825 46.74 -29.58 11.71
CA GLU A 825 46.73 -30.54 12.82
C GLU A 825 46.92 -31.97 12.31
N VAL A 826 46.10 -32.39 11.33
CA VAL A 826 46.16 -33.73 10.71
C VAL A 826 47.53 -33.95 10.06
N LEU A 827 48.10 -32.96 9.38
CA LEU A 827 49.42 -33.04 8.77
C LEU A 827 50.51 -33.28 9.82
N GLY A 828 50.44 -32.61 10.98
CA GLY A 828 51.35 -32.86 12.11
C GLY A 828 51.32 -34.32 12.57
N LEU A 829 50.13 -34.93 12.60
CA LEU A 829 49.94 -36.34 12.97
C LEU A 829 50.46 -37.30 11.87
N VAL A 830 50.29 -36.95 10.59
CA VAL A 830 50.87 -37.73 9.48
C VAL A 830 52.38 -37.81 9.59
N LYS A 831 53.07 -36.70 9.94
CA LYS A 831 54.53 -36.70 10.12
C LYS A 831 54.96 -37.72 11.17
N ALA A 832 54.28 -37.76 12.31
CA ALA A 832 54.54 -38.75 13.36
C ALA A 832 54.25 -40.18 12.87
N GLN A 833 53.17 -40.38 12.12
CA GLN A 833 52.78 -41.68 11.58
C GLN A 833 53.75 -42.19 10.50
N GLN A 834 54.32 -41.31 9.68
CA GLN A 834 55.33 -41.67 8.69
C GLN A 834 56.60 -42.19 9.36
N VAL A 835 57.07 -41.53 10.43
CA VAL A 835 58.22 -42.01 11.21
C VAL A 835 57.89 -43.36 11.86
N LYS A 836 56.68 -43.50 12.44
CA LYS A 836 56.22 -44.75 13.05
C LYS A 836 56.15 -45.91 12.04
N ASN A 837 55.70 -45.65 10.82
CA ASN A 837 55.52 -46.66 9.78
C ASN A 837 56.78 -46.89 8.92
N SER A 838 57.89 -46.21 9.20
CA SER A 838 59.14 -46.34 8.43
C SER A 838 59.69 -47.78 8.35
N VAL A 839 59.29 -48.64 9.29
CA VAL A 839 59.71 -50.05 9.40
C VAL A 839 58.60 -51.07 9.07
N ILE A 840 57.41 -50.63 8.65
CA ILE A 840 56.26 -51.50 8.33
C ILE A 840 55.54 -51.06 7.04
N VAL A 841 54.97 -52.02 6.31
CA VAL A 841 53.94 -51.75 5.29
C VAL A 841 52.59 -51.91 5.99
N PRO A 842 51.62 -50.98 5.84
CA PRO A 842 51.53 -49.85 4.91
C PRO A 842 52.13 -48.52 5.40
N VAL A 843 52.33 -47.55 4.48
CA VAL A 843 52.80 -46.19 4.83
C VAL A 843 51.75 -45.42 5.65
N GLY A 844 52.14 -44.30 6.26
CA GLY A 844 51.24 -43.53 7.14
C GLY A 844 50.17 -42.74 6.38
N SER A 845 48.93 -42.77 6.87
CA SER A 845 47.91 -41.75 6.61
C SER A 845 47.40 -41.14 7.91
N LYS A 846 46.61 -40.08 7.81
CA LYS A 846 45.78 -39.58 8.90
C LYS A 846 44.62 -38.80 8.31
N GLY A 847 43.46 -38.87 8.94
CA GLY A 847 42.35 -37.99 8.60
C GLY A 847 41.88 -37.20 9.79
N GLY A 848 41.10 -36.17 9.51
CA GLY A 848 40.34 -35.46 10.50
C GLY A 848 39.19 -34.69 9.88
N PHE A 849 38.19 -34.39 10.70
CA PHE A 849 37.01 -33.64 10.28
C PHE A 849 36.55 -32.69 11.39
N VAL A 850 35.83 -31.66 10.98
CA VAL A 850 35.18 -30.68 11.84
C VAL A 850 33.70 -30.61 11.50
N CYS A 851 32.85 -30.53 12.53
CA CYS A 851 31.40 -30.40 12.37
C CYS A 851 31.03 -28.91 12.43
N LYS A 852 30.22 -28.45 11.46
CA LYS A 852 29.83 -27.04 11.33
C LYS A 852 28.57 -26.69 12.09
N MET A 853 27.61 -27.62 12.18
CA MET A 853 26.30 -27.42 12.82
C MET A 853 26.29 -27.82 14.30
N MET A 854 27.31 -27.43 15.07
CA MET A 854 27.40 -27.78 16.50
C MET A 854 26.93 -26.65 17.43
N ALA A 855 26.97 -25.40 16.97
CA ALA A 855 26.63 -24.23 17.77
C ALA A 855 25.14 -24.26 18.14
N GLY A 856 24.83 -24.09 19.43
CA GLY A 856 23.45 -24.09 19.94
C GLY A 856 22.94 -25.46 20.42
N ILE A 857 23.67 -26.56 20.18
CA ILE A 857 23.34 -27.87 20.74
C ILE A 857 23.84 -27.92 22.19
N ILE A 858 22.93 -27.81 23.16
CA ILE A 858 23.23 -27.87 24.60
C ILE A 858 23.21 -29.31 25.11
N ASP A 859 22.37 -30.16 24.51
CA ASP A 859 22.23 -31.55 24.90
C ASP A 859 23.42 -32.41 24.43
N ARG A 860 23.98 -33.20 25.35
CA ARG A 860 25.18 -34.01 25.09
C ARG A 860 24.90 -35.16 24.14
N GLU A 861 23.71 -35.76 24.20
CA GLU A 861 23.35 -36.87 23.31
C GLU A 861 23.19 -36.37 21.87
N ALA A 862 22.47 -35.26 21.68
CA ALA A 862 22.34 -34.59 20.38
C ALA A 862 23.70 -34.15 19.81
N TYR A 863 24.60 -33.63 20.66
CA TYR A 863 25.96 -33.25 20.23
C TYR A 863 26.76 -34.45 19.72
N LEU A 864 26.70 -35.58 20.43
CA LEU A 864 27.38 -36.81 20.01
C LEU A 864 26.75 -37.39 18.74
N ALA A 865 25.41 -37.36 18.62
CA ALA A 865 24.69 -37.84 17.46
C ALA A 865 25.07 -37.07 16.18
N GLU A 866 25.15 -35.73 16.25
CA GLU A 866 25.60 -34.90 15.12
C GLU A 866 27.04 -35.22 14.72
N GLY A 867 27.94 -35.39 15.70
CA GLY A 867 29.31 -35.82 15.46
C GLY A 867 29.41 -37.17 14.77
N GLN A 868 28.56 -38.14 15.16
CA GLN A 868 28.49 -39.44 14.50
C GLN A 868 27.93 -39.33 13.07
N GLU A 869 26.92 -38.50 12.81
CA GLU A 869 26.40 -38.28 11.45
C GLU A 869 27.44 -37.63 10.53
N CYS A 870 28.19 -36.64 11.03
CA CYS A 870 29.31 -36.05 10.28
C CYS A 870 30.40 -37.09 9.99
N TYR A 871 30.71 -37.96 10.96
CA TYR A 871 31.65 -39.06 10.77
C TYR A 871 31.16 -40.08 9.72
N ARG A 872 29.87 -40.45 9.75
CA ARG A 872 29.26 -41.32 8.73
C ARG A 872 29.37 -40.69 7.35
N GLY A 873 29.01 -39.42 7.21
CA GLY A 873 29.14 -38.66 5.96
C GLY A 873 30.57 -38.62 5.45
N PHE A 874 31.55 -38.42 6.34
CA PHE A 874 32.96 -38.38 5.96
C PHE A 874 33.47 -39.71 5.42
N ILE A 875 33.12 -40.83 6.08
CA ILE A 875 33.48 -42.17 5.60
C ILE A 875 32.82 -42.49 4.27
N ARG A 876 31.51 -42.23 4.15
CA ARG A 876 30.76 -42.42 2.90
C ARG A 876 31.40 -41.62 1.76
N GLY A 877 31.74 -40.35 1.99
CA GLY A 877 32.43 -39.53 1.00
C GLY A 877 33.79 -40.07 0.56
N MET A 878 34.59 -40.64 1.47
CA MET A 878 35.84 -41.30 1.09
C MET A 878 35.60 -42.59 0.28
N LEU A 879 34.64 -43.42 0.68
CA LEU A 879 34.29 -44.65 -0.04
C LEU A 879 33.69 -44.38 -1.42
N ASP A 880 32.95 -43.27 -1.58
CA ASP A 880 32.34 -42.85 -2.85
C ASP A 880 33.35 -42.68 -4.00
N ILE A 881 34.65 -42.49 -3.69
CA ILE A 881 35.72 -42.28 -4.68
C ILE A 881 36.86 -43.32 -4.58
N THR A 882 36.73 -44.32 -3.71
CA THR A 882 37.71 -45.39 -3.50
C THR A 882 37.30 -46.63 -4.29
N ASP A 883 38.23 -47.28 -5.00
CA ASP A 883 37.90 -48.52 -5.71
C ASP A 883 37.60 -49.66 -4.71
N ASN A 884 36.86 -50.68 -5.13
CA ASN A 884 36.56 -51.85 -4.32
C ASN A 884 37.19 -53.12 -4.93
N ILE A 885 37.31 -54.19 -4.16
CA ILE A 885 37.70 -55.53 -4.64
C ILE A 885 36.49 -56.45 -4.56
N VAL A 886 35.92 -56.80 -5.70
CA VAL A 886 34.76 -57.70 -5.78
C VAL A 886 35.19 -58.95 -6.53
N GLU A 887 35.10 -60.11 -5.87
CA GLU A 887 35.52 -61.41 -6.43
C GLU A 887 36.98 -61.43 -6.97
N GLY A 888 37.85 -60.60 -6.40
CA GLY A 888 39.26 -60.48 -6.79
C GLY A 888 39.55 -59.45 -7.87
N GLU A 889 38.53 -58.83 -8.46
CA GLU A 889 38.64 -57.79 -9.48
C GLU A 889 38.46 -56.39 -8.86
N ILE A 890 39.20 -55.40 -9.40
CA ILE A 890 39.10 -54.01 -8.95
C ILE A 890 37.92 -53.35 -9.65
N VAL A 891 36.93 -52.92 -8.87
CA VAL A 891 35.71 -52.26 -9.35
C VAL A 891 35.71 -50.80 -8.91
N SER A 892 35.55 -49.88 -9.86
CA SER A 892 35.47 -48.46 -9.56
C SER A 892 34.06 -48.02 -9.15
N PRO A 893 33.93 -46.99 -8.29
CA PRO A 893 32.62 -46.44 -7.94
C PRO A 893 31.86 -45.94 -9.18
N PRO A 894 30.52 -46.01 -9.18
CA PRO A 894 29.71 -45.53 -10.30
C PRO A 894 29.88 -44.02 -10.50
N ALA A 895 29.78 -43.56 -11.74
CA ALA A 895 29.83 -42.14 -12.11
C ALA A 895 31.09 -41.39 -11.62
N VAL A 896 32.23 -42.07 -11.50
CA VAL A 896 33.54 -41.47 -11.17
C VAL A 896 34.50 -41.60 -12.35
N VAL A 897 34.96 -40.45 -12.87
CA VAL A 897 36.07 -40.40 -13.83
C VAL A 897 37.41 -40.46 -13.06
N LYS A 898 38.29 -41.40 -13.44
CA LYS A 898 39.60 -41.62 -12.80
C LYS A 898 40.74 -41.03 -13.63
N TYR A 899 41.63 -40.27 -12.98
CA TYR A 899 42.87 -39.77 -13.59
C TYR A 899 44.15 -40.25 -12.88
N ASP A 900 44.00 -41.12 -11.88
CA ASP A 900 45.06 -41.83 -11.18
C ASP A 900 44.93 -43.35 -11.40
N GLY A 901 45.86 -44.13 -10.82
CA GLY A 901 45.80 -45.60 -10.87
C GLY A 901 44.74 -46.19 -9.94
N ASP A 902 44.65 -47.52 -9.93
CA ASP A 902 43.74 -48.24 -9.04
C ASP A 902 44.05 -47.98 -7.56
N ASP A 903 42.99 -47.78 -6.78
CA ASP A 903 43.05 -47.38 -5.39
C ASP A 903 42.04 -48.15 -4.52
N PRO A 904 42.18 -49.48 -4.38
CA PRO A 904 41.24 -50.30 -3.64
C PRO A 904 41.45 -50.28 -2.12
N TYR A 905 42.51 -49.63 -1.62
CA TYR A 905 42.93 -49.75 -0.23
C TYR A 905 42.64 -48.47 0.57
N LEU A 906 41.60 -48.51 1.40
CA LEU A 906 41.27 -47.49 2.39
C LEU A 906 41.04 -48.16 3.75
N VAL A 907 41.83 -47.78 4.76
CA VAL A 907 41.70 -48.26 6.13
C VAL A 907 41.69 -47.07 7.07
N VAL A 908 40.73 -47.07 7.99
CA VAL A 908 40.59 -46.05 9.03
C VAL A 908 40.91 -46.64 10.39
N ALA A 909 41.12 -45.78 11.38
CA ALA A 909 41.29 -46.21 12.78
C ALA A 909 40.74 -45.15 13.73
N ALA A 910 40.51 -45.55 14.97
CA ALA A 910 40.17 -44.63 16.04
C ALA A 910 41.29 -43.59 16.28
N ASP A 911 40.88 -42.36 16.63
CA ASP A 911 41.74 -41.32 17.19
C ASP A 911 40.96 -40.51 18.26
N LYS A 912 41.50 -39.38 18.70
CA LYS A 912 40.84 -38.43 19.59
C LYS A 912 39.47 -38.04 19.03
N GLY A 913 38.44 -38.18 19.87
CA GLY A 913 37.05 -37.86 19.54
C GLY A 913 36.31 -38.93 18.74
N THR A 914 36.98 -39.99 18.27
CA THR A 914 36.37 -41.08 17.48
C THR A 914 36.65 -42.47 18.07
N ALA A 915 37.12 -42.52 19.32
CA ALA A 915 37.59 -43.76 19.97
C ALA A 915 36.57 -44.91 19.96
N THR A 916 35.27 -44.60 20.03
CA THR A 916 34.17 -45.57 20.01
C THR A 916 33.50 -45.72 18.65
N PHE A 917 34.02 -45.09 17.59
CA PHE A 917 33.35 -45.02 16.29
C PHE A 917 33.79 -46.11 15.30
N SER A 918 34.72 -46.99 15.69
CA SER A 918 35.22 -48.06 14.82
C SER A 918 34.10 -48.98 14.31
N ASP A 919 33.11 -49.32 15.15
CA ASP A 919 31.96 -50.13 14.73
C ASP A 919 31.05 -49.38 13.73
N ILE A 920 30.97 -48.04 13.81
CA ILE A 920 30.25 -47.21 12.83
C ILE A 920 30.97 -47.25 11.48
N ALA A 921 32.30 -47.16 11.48
CA ALA A 921 33.08 -47.23 10.24
C ALA A 921 32.96 -48.60 9.56
N ASN A 922 33.04 -49.67 10.35
CA ASN A 922 32.87 -51.03 9.86
C ASN A 922 31.47 -51.25 9.30
N SER A 923 30.41 -50.80 9.98
CA SER A 923 29.04 -50.96 9.46
C SER A 923 28.82 -50.27 8.11
N ILE A 924 29.42 -49.10 7.89
CA ILE A 924 29.40 -48.41 6.58
C ILE A 924 30.18 -49.20 5.53
N SER A 925 31.34 -49.79 5.89
CA SER A 925 32.09 -50.67 4.98
C SER A 925 31.21 -51.82 4.47
N GLN A 926 30.43 -52.46 5.36
CA GLN A 926 29.49 -53.53 4.97
C GLN A 926 28.32 -53.00 4.13
N GLU A 927 27.78 -51.81 4.45
CA GLU A 927 26.75 -51.12 3.65
C GLU A 927 27.19 -50.92 2.20
N TYR A 928 28.47 -50.59 1.99
CA TYR A 928 29.08 -50.39 0.67
C TYR A 928 29.55 -51.69 0.01
N GLY A 929 29.44 -52.83 0.70
CA GLY A 929 30.02 -54.10 0.26
C GLY A 929 31.55 -54.00 0.06
N PHE A 930 32.23 -53.15 0.83
CA PHE A 930 33.65 -52.91 0.68
C PHE A 930 34.45 -54.11 1.20
N TRP A 931 35.46 -54.54 0.45
CA TRP A 931 36.14 -55.83 0.63
C TRP A 931 36.81 -56.05 1.99
N LEU A 932 37.11 -54.98 2.72
CA LEU A 932 37.66 -55.07 4.07
C LEU A 932 36.62 -55.38 5.14
N ASP A 933 35.33 -55.20 4.85
CA ASP A 933 34.23 -55.53 5.75
C ASP A 933 34.45 -55.01 7.18
N ASP A 934 34.55 -55.87 8.18
CA ASP A 934 34.79 -55.56 9.59
C ASP A 934 36.26 -55.24 9.94
N ALA A 935 37.18 -55.41 9.00
CA ALA A 935 38.59 -55.03 9.10
C ALA A 935 38.87 -53.61 8.58
N PHE A 936 37.85 -52.89 8.08
CA PHE A 936 37.99 -51.52 7.57
C PHE A 936 38.48 -50.53 8.64
N ALA A 937 38.01 -50.68 9.87
CA ALA A 937 38.42 -49.89 11.03
C ALA A 937 38.95 -50.78 12.16
N SER A 938 40.20 -50.53 12.56
CA SER A 938 40.80 -51.26 13.68
C SER A 938 40.33 -50.74 15.04
N GLY A 939 40.01 -51.65 15.98
CA GLY A 939 39.63 -51.32 17.36
C GLY A 939 38.12 -51.30 17.63
N GLY A 940 37.31 -51.94 16.78
CA GLY A 940 35.89 -52.20 17.05
C GLY A 940 35.66 -53.40 17.97
N SER A 941 34.39 -53.74 18.18
CA SER A 941 33.91 -54.81 19.07
C SER A 941 34.50 -56.21 18.79
N GLN A 942 34.92 -56.48 17.56
CA GLN A 942 35.55 -57.75 17.13
C GLN A 942 37.09 -57.73 17.15
N GLY A 943 37.71 -56.57 17.45
CA GLY A 943 39.16 -56.37 17.42
C GLY A 943 39.84 -56.42 18.80
N TYR A 944 41.17 -56.28 18.81
CA TYR A 944 41.93 -56.13 20.06
C TYR A 944 41.81 -54.70 20.60
N ASP A 945 41.28 -54.57 21.82
CA ASP A 945 41.30 -53.30 22.55
C ASP A 945 42.74 -52.99 23.01
N HIS A 946 43.42 -52.15 22.23
CA HIS A 946 44.82 -51.80 22.45
C HIS A 946 45.07 -51.10 23.78
N LYS A 947 44.06 -50.40 24.31
CA LYS A 947 44.13 -49.72 25.60
C LYS A 947 43.93 -50.72 26.73
N LYS A 948 42.84 -51.48 26.73
CA LYS A 948 42.59 -52.54 27.74
C LYS A 948 43.73 -53.56 27.83
N MET A 949 44.36 -53.89 26.69
CA MET A 949 45.49 -54.82 26.65
C MET A 949 46.84 -54.19 26.99
N GLY A 950 46.93 -52.86 27.09
CA GLY A 950 48.14 -52.11 27.37
C GLY A 950 49.20 -52.24 26.27
N ILE A 951 48.80 -52.40 25.01
CA ILE A 951 49.73 -52.75 23.93
C ILE A 951 50.78 -51.63 23.72
N THR A 952 50.35 -50.38 23.73
CA THR A 952 51.25 -49.22 23.58
C THR A 952 52.18 -49.07 24.79
N ALA A 953 51.64 -49.15 26.01
CA ALA A 953 52.43 -49.06 27.25
C ALA A 953 53.49 -50.18 27.35
N LYS A 954 53.10 -51.43 27.05
CA LYS A 954 54.03 -52.58 27.01
C LYS A 954 55.10 -52.39 25.94
N GLY A 955 54.72 -51.99 24.74
CA GLY A 955 55.67 -51.71 23.65
C GLY A 955 56.67 -50.62 24.02
N ALA A 956 56.20 -49.51 24.58
CA ALA A 956 57.06 -48.44 25.08
C ALA A 956 58.00 -48.93 26.18
N TRP A 957 57.51 -49.78 27.09
CA TRP A 957 58.34 -50.38 28.14
C TRP A 957 59.42 -51.33 27.59
N GLU A 958 59.10 -52.16 26.59
CA GLU A 958 60.11 -52.99 25.91
C GLU A 958 61.20 -52.15 25.25
N SER A 959 60.84 -51.04 24.59
CA SER A 959 61.81 -50.09 24.04
C SER A 959 62.68 -49.46 25.14
N THR A 960 62.08 -49.07 26.26
CA THR A 960 62.79 -48.55 27.43
C THR A 960 63.79 -49.57 27.98
N LYS A 961 63.37 -50.84 28.19
CA LYS A 961 64.27 -51.92 28.64
C LYS A 961 65.45 -52.12 27.69
N ARG A 962 65.20 -52.07 26.38
CA ARG A 962 66.25 -52.16 25.37
C ARG A 962 67.25 -51.01 25.49
N HIS A 963 66.76 -49.79 25.67
CA HIS A 963 67.60 -48.59 25.82
C HIS A 963 68.47 -48.66 27.09
N PHE A 964 67.89 -49.00 28.24
CA PHE A 964 68.65 -49.21 29.49
C PHE A 964 69.72 -50.30 29.32
N ARG A 965 69.41 -51.40 28.63
CA ARG A 965 70.38 -52.45 28.31
C ARG A 965 71.54 -51.95 27.44
N GLU A 966 71.29 -51.08 26.47
CA GLU A 966 72.34 -50.45 25.64
C GLU A 966 73.23 -49.50 26.46
N MET A 967 72.70 -48.93 27.53
CA MET A 967 73.44 -48.13 28.50
C MET A 967 74.13 -48.97 29.59
N GLY A 968 73.99 -50.31 29.56
CA GLY A 968 74.57 -51.22 30.54
C GLY A 968 73.85 -51.24 31.90
N ILE A 969 72.61 -50.74 31.99
CA ILE A 969 71.82 -50.65 33.23
C ILE A 969 70.74 -51.74 33.22
N ASP A 970 70.66 -52.55 34.28
CA ASP A 970 69.57 -53.52 34.48
C ASP A 970 68.38 -52.85 35.17
N CYS A 971 67.51 -52.20 34.40
CA CYS A 971 66.30 -51.55 34.90
C CYS A 971 65.27 -52.49 35.58
N GLN A 972 65.51 -53.81 35.65
CA GLN A 972 64.69 -54.74 36.43
C GLN A 972 65.27 -55.01 37.83
N LYS A 973 66.52 -54.63 38.09
CA LYS A 973 67.22 -54.87 39.35
C LYS A 973 67.80 -53.60 39.98
N GLU A 974 68.07 -52.58 39.18
CA GLU A 974 68.65 -51.31 39.60
C GLU A 974 67.56 -50.24 39.75
N ASN A 975 67.70 -49.40 40.79
CA ASN A 975 66.78 -48.28 41.01
C ASN A 975 67.02 -47.20 39.96
N PHE A 976 65.94 -46.68 39.37
CA PHE A 976 65.96 -45.52 38.49
C PHE A 976 64.76 -44.62 38.77
N THR A 977 64.86 -43.35 38.40
CA THR A 977 63.77 -42.38 38.54
C THR A 977 63.05 -42.22 37.21
N CYS A 978 61.72 -42.28 37.22
CA CYS A 978 60.88 -42.00 36.06
C CYS A 978 60.02 -40.76 36.34
N VAL A 979 59.83 -39.91 35.31
CA VAL A 979 58.90 -38.79 35.37
C VAL A 979 57.77 -39.07 34.38
N GLY A 980 56.57 -39.32 34.89
CA GLY A 980 55.37 -39.51 34.08
C GLY A 980 54.80 -38.16 33.64
N ILE A 981 54.83 -37.88 32.34
CA ILE A 981 54.39 -36.59 31.75
C ILE A 981 53.16 -36.75 30.82
N GLY A 982 52.40 -37.83 30.98
CA GLY A 982 51.21 -38.13 30.17
C GLY A 982 49.90 -37.94 30.94
N ASP A 983 48.80 -37.86 30.19
CA ASP A 983 47.43 -37.92 30.72
C ASP A 983 47.10 -39.35 31.20
N MET A 984 46.43 -39.48 32.36
CA MET A 984 45.91 -40.74 32.88
C MET A 984 44.85 -41.37 31.96
N ALA A 985 44.30 -40.61 31.01
CA ALA A 985 43.43 -41.16 29.96
C ALA A 985 44.18 -41.70 28.72
N GLY A 986 45.50 -41.48 28.59
CA GLY A 986 46.29 -41.85 27.42
C GLY A 986 46.81 -43.30 27.40
N ASP A 987 47.18 -43.81 26.23
CA ASP A 987 47.52 -45.24 26.03
C ASP A 987 48.83 -45.72 26.70
N VAL A 988 49.73 -44.79 27.07
CA VAL A 988 51.05 -45.11 27.63
C VAL A 988 51.06 -45.09 29.16
N PHE A 989 50.31 -44.16 29.78
CA PHE A 989 50.28 -43.96 31.24
C PHE A 989 48.92 -44.24 31.89
N GLY A 990 47.86 -44.43 31.10
CA GLY A 990 46.51 -44.73 31.59
C GLY A 990 46.22 -46.23 31.80
N ASN A 991 47.19 -47.10 31.53
CA ASN A 991 47.16 -48.54 31.73
C ASN A 991 48.32 -48.94 32.65
#